data_AF-A0A496X5D7-F1
#
_entry.id   AF-A0A496X5D7-F1
#
_cell.length_a   1.000
_cell.length_b   1.000
_cell.length_c   1.000
_cell.angle_alpha   90.00
_cell.angle_beta   90.00
_cell.angle_gamma   90.00
#
_symmetry.space_group_name_H-M   'P 1'
#
loop_
_entity.id
_entity.type
_entity.pdbx_description
1 polymer ?
#
loop_
_entity_poly.entity_id
_entity_poly.type
_entity_poly.pdbx_seq_one_letter_code
_entity_poly.pdbx_strand_id
1 'polypeptide(L)'
;IGLRVFKVAMTWPLEPQAITEFAEGLEEVLVVEEKRPLVEDQLKSLLYHLPEHARPRIVGKQDEKGGDLLSSVGELSAADVMAVIVDRIDTLKIDVAFRPSIKQIDPLLSTPGQQSSVTNVPDLPQRQPWFCSGCPHNTSTQVPEGSRALAGIGCHFMVTWMDRNTETFTQMGGEGASWIGQAPFTNTRHVYQNIGDGTYFHSGILAIRATIASGANITYKILYNDAVAMTGGQHVDGSLTVQQMVYQLKGEGVKRIAVVSDLPEKYRRDFPRFEGLTVDHRDDFNAVQKSLRDMDGTTVIIYEQTCATEKRRRRRRGLLEDPDKRVFINEGVCEGCGDCGIKSNCLSVLPRETELGRKRMIDQSACNKDYSCLKGFCPSFVTVQGASIRKSVSSIGNVDFPEPGEPTISQISEPFNILLTGVGGMGVLTVGSILGMAAHIDGKGTAVLTQTGLAQKFGAVTSHVRIASKQEYIYGTRVPVGKGQLLLGADLVVSSGRDSLAQLDPEVAVAVVNNHGSPTADFTSNPDAPFPEQAMEDAIDAATASDGSYFLDATALGMALLGNALAGNMILLGYAWQKGLLPLQWSALEQAISLNGVAVEANLQAFLWGRRYAEHPDRVLKLAALEPKQPEAEKSLDELVEYRYQQLVGYQNKAYAERYLAMVNRVRQAEISLPKGNPGANEDGHPSGAPYTRDELVLTENVARYYFKLLAYKDEYEVARLFTSGEFQQALAEQFEGKLRLRFHLAPPLLARRDPDTGQLIKREFGSWMMSVFKLTAKLKFLRGTAFDIFGRTAERKIERQLIADYEQQINHLLASLTTDKLSLAIEIAGLPHFIRGFGHVKDANVKTVQRRVYSLMKKFDDEQVAAVNIHQPEIVHEH
;
A
#
# COMPACT_ATOMS: atom_id res chain seq x y z
N ILE A 1 0.29 -49.37 15.65
CA ILE A 1 -1.04 -48.72 15.70
C ILE A 1 -1.99 -49.14 14.57
N GLY A 2 -1.62 -50.10 13.69
CA GLY A 2 -2.56 -50.60 12.67
C GLY A 2 -2.91 -49.63 11.53
N LEU A 3 -2.20 -48.50 11.41
CA LEU A 3 -2.41 -47.53 10.34
C LEU A 3 -1.48 -47.79 9.14
N ARG A 4 -2.03 -47.73 7.92
CA ARG A 4 -1.28 -47.64 6.67
C ARG A 4 -1.53 -46.28 6.04
N VAL A 5 -0.49 -45.70 5.44
CA VAL A 5 -0.58 -44.39 4.76
C VAL A 5 -0.27 -44.60 3.29
N PHE A 6 -1.19 -44.17 2.41
CA PHE A 6 -0.99 -44.17 0.97
C PHE A 6 -0.93 -42.74 0.46
N LYS A 7 0.21 -42.34 -0.11
CA LYS A 7 0.39 -41.01 -0.68
C LYS A 7 0.05 -41.03 -2.16
N VAL A 8 -1.08 -40.44 -2.52
CA VAL A 8 -1.52 -40.32 -3.92
C VAL A 8 -0.64 -39.31 -4.66
N ALA A 9 0.08 -39.76 -5.68
CA ALA A 9 0.90 -38.89 -6.54
C ALA A 9 0.16 -38.44 -7.82
N MET A 10 -0.73 -39.29 -8.35
CA MET A 10 -1.59 -39.00 -9.50
C MET A 10 -3.05 -39.13 -9.07
N THR A 11 -3.79 -38.02 -9.04
CA THR A 11 -5.15 -37.96 -8.49
C THR A 11 -6.24 -38.30 -9.50
N TRP A 12 -5.95 -38.24 -10.80
CA TRP A 12 -6.88 -38.67 -11.85
C TRP A 12 -6.14 -39.19 -13.09
N PRO A 13 -6.46 -40.41 -13.58
CA PRO A 13 -7.23 -41.44 -12.87
C PRO A 13 -6.42 -42.03 -11.69
N LEU A 14 -7.09 -42.53 -10.65
CA LEU A 14 -6.43 -43.37 -9.64
C LEU A 14 -6.02 -44.72 -10.25
N GLU A 15 -4.83 -45.20 -9.89
CA GLU A 15 -4.31 -46.49 -10.35
C GLU A 15 -5.02 -47.63 -9.59
N PRO A 16 -5.79 -48.51 -10.26
CA PRO A 16 -6.65 -49.48 -9.58
C PRO A 16 -5.93 -50.56 -8.77
N GLN A 17 -4.76 -51.04 -9.22
CA GLN A 17 -4.08 -52.19 -8.61
C GLN A 17 -3.52 -51.83 -7.23
N ALA A 18 -2.71 -50.76 -7.16
CA ALA A 18 -2.11 -50.28 -5.93
C ALA A 18 -3.16 -49.86 -4.89
N ILE A 19 -4.29 -49.30 -5.33
CA ILE A 19 -5.41 -48.97 -4.44
C ILE A 19 -6.06 -50.23 -3.86
N THR A 20 -6.26 -51.26 -4.67
CA THR A 20 -6.84 -52.53 -4.21
C THR A 20 -5.90 -53.23 -3.23
N GLU A 21 -4.60 -53.29 -3.54
CA GLU A 21 -3.56 -53.84 -2.64
C GLU A 21 -3.45 -53.05 -1.34
N PHE A 22 -3.55 -51.72 -1.40
CA PHE A 22 -3.57 -50.86 -0.21
C PHE A 22 -4.80 -51.11 0.67
N ALA A 23 -5.97 -51.30 0.06
CA ALA A 23 -7.24 -51.51 0.74
C ALA A 23 -7.37 -52.90 1.40
N GLU A 24 -6.61 -53.89 0.91
CA GLU A 24 -6.72 -55.28 1.35
C GLU A 24 -6.53 -55.44 2.86
N GLY A 25 -7.58 -55.85 3.58
CA GLY A 25 -7.56 -56.08 5.02
C GLY A 25 -7.70 -54.81 5.88
N LEU A 26 -8.00 -53.64 5.29
CA LEU A 26 -8.42 -52.47 6.05
C LEU A 26 -9.89 -52.58 6.47
N GLU A 27 -10.19 -52.16 7.70
CA GLU A 27 -11.57 -51.94 8.14
C GLU A 27 -12.13 -50.62 7.57
N GLU A 28 -11.29 -49.60 7.51
CA GLU A 28 -11.65 -48.24 7.09
C GLU A 28 -10.49 -47.55 6.37
N VAL A 29 -10.84 -46.74 5.38
CA VAL A 29 -9.93 -45.82 4.67
C VAL A 29 -10.46 -44.39 4.88
N LEU A 30 -9.68 -43.58 5.57
CA LEU A 30 -9.88 -42.13 5.67
C LEU A 30 -9.20 -41.44 4.47
N VAL A 31 -9.99 -40.77 3.64
CA VAL A 31 -9.52 -39.99 2.50
C VAL A 31 -9.33 -38.54 2.92
N VAL A 32 -8.07 -38.11 2.97
CA VAL A 32 -7.72 -36.71 3.18
C VAL A 32 -7.41 -36.08 1.82
N GLU A 33 -8.35 -35.27 1.32
CA GLU A 33 -8.20 -34.54 0.06
C GLU A 33 -8.73 -33.11 0.16
N GLU A 34 -8.22 -32.22 -0.68
CA GLU A 34 -8.62 -30.81 -0.71
C GLU A 34 -9.85 -30.58 -1.59
N LYS A 35 -10.69 -29.60 -1.21
CA LYS A 35 -11.92 -29.21 -1.96
C LYS A 35 -12.94 -30.35 -2.09
N ARG A 36 -13.57 -30.51 -3.26
CA ARG A 36 -14.61 -31.54 -3.51
C ARG A 36 -14.01 -32.95 -3.55
N PRO A 37 -14.77 -34.00 -3.22
CA PRO A 37 -14.28 -35.38 -3.26
C PRO A 37 -13.98 -35.79 -4.71
N LEU A 38 -12.71 -36.00 -5.05
CA LEU A 38 -12.26 -36.53 -6.34
C LEU A 38 -11.63 -37.91 -6.14
N VAL A 39 -10.79 -38.05 -5.12
CA VAL A 39 -10.11 -39.31 -4.76
C VAL A 39 -11.09 -40.23 -4.04
N GLU A 40 -11.91 -39.71 -3.14
CA GLU A 40 -12.92 -40.46 -2.38
C GLU A 40 -13.95 -41.11 -3.32
N ASP A 41 -14.48 -40.36 -4.29
CA ASP A 41 -15.45 -40.85 -5.26
C ASP A 41 -14.86 -41.94 -6.17
N GLN A 42 -13.60 -41.77 -6.61
CA GLN A 42 -12.90 -42.79 -7.37
C GLN A 42 -12.62 -44.05 -6.53
N LEU A 43 -12.20 -43.91 -5.28
CA LEU A 43 -11.98 -45.02 -4.34
C LEU A 43 -13.26 -45.82 -4.12
N LYS A 44 -14.37 -45.13 -3.84
CA LYS A 44 -15.70 -45.75 -3.71
C LYS A 44 -16.06 -46.54 -4.97
N SER A 45 -15.84 -45.96 -6.15
CA SER A 45 -16.10 -46.62 -7.44
C SER A 45 -15.22 -47.85 -7.67
N LEU A 46 -13.91 -47.75 -7.45
CA LEU A 46 -12.94 -48.83 -7.67
C LEU A 46 -13.16 -50.02 -6.72
N LEU A 47 -13.47 -49.74 -5.46
CA LEU A 47 -13.63 -50.77 -4.43
C LEU A 47 -15.07 -51.28 -4.32
N TYR A 48 -16.02 -50.67 -5.04
CA TYR A 48 -17.45 -51.04 -5.00
C TYR A 48 -17.70 -52.49 -5.36
N HIS A 49 -16.90 -53.07 -6.25
CA HIS A 49 -17.09 -54.45 -6.72
C HIS A 49 -16.36 -55.51 -5.87
N LEU A 50 -15.61 -55.10 -4.84
CA LEU A 50 -14.98 -56.05 -3.93
C LEU A 50 -16.03 -56.82 -3.12
N PRO A 51 -15.78 -58.09 -2.77
CA PRO A 51 -16.63 -58.85 -1.84
C PRO A 51 -16.85 -58.09 -0.53
N GLU A 52 -18.03 -58.23 0.08
CA GLU A 52 -18.42 -57.49 1.29
C GLU A 52 -17.39 -57.59 2.42
N HIS A 53 -16.84 -58.78 2.67
CA HIS A 53 -15.84 -59.03 3.70
C HIS A 53 -14.46 -58.41 3.41
N ALA A 54 -14.21 -57.98 2.18
CA ALA A 54 -12.94 -57.41 1.72
C ALA A 54 -13.07 -55.90 1.40
N ARG A 55 -14.27 -55.33 1.56
CA ARG A 55 -14.55 -53.93 1.24
C ARG A 55 -14.40 -53.06 2.49
N PRO A 56 -13.40 -52.16 2.57
CA PRO A 56 -13.30 -51.24 3.69
C PRO A 56 -14.41 -50.18 3.65
N ARG A 57 -14.74 -49.61 4.81
CA ARG A 57 -15.51 -48.36 4.87
C ARG A 57 -14.67 -47.22 4.29
N ILE A 58 -15.25 -46.38 3.45
CA ILE A 58 -14.56 -45.21 2.88
C ILE A 58 -15.21 -43.96 3.47
N VAL A 59 -14.43 -43.19 4.23
CA VAL A 59 -14.83 -41.92 4.82
C VAL A 59 -13.84 -40.84 4.39
N GLY A 60 -14.24 -39.57 4.43
CA GLY A 60 -13.36 -38.48 4.00
C GLY A 60 -14.02 -37.13 4.22
N LYS A 61 -14.71 -36.63 3.20
CA LYS A 61 -15.56 -35.44 3.32
C LYS A 61 -16.76 -35.70 4.23
N GLN A 62 -17.30 -36.91 4.14
CA GLN A 62 -18.40 -37.35 4.97
C GLN A 62 -18.01 -38.60 5.77
N ASP A 63 -18.62 -38.76 6.93
CA ASP A 63 -18.54 -39.96 7.77
C ASP A 63 -19.45 -41.09 7.24
N GLU A 64 -19.48 -42.22 7.96
CA GLU A 64 -20.30 -43.37 7.59
C GLU A 64 -21.83 -43.14 7.67
N LYS A 65 -22.26 -42.02 8.26
CA LYS A 65 -23.66 -41.61 8.43
C LYS A 65 -24.06 -40.45 7.51
N GLY A 66 -23.11 -39.93 6.71
CA GLY A 66 -23.30 -38.78 5.85
C GLY A 66 -23.15 -37.42 6.54
N GLY A 67 -22.64 -37.37 7.77
CA GLY A 67 -22.25 -36.15 8.45
C GLY A 67 -20.92 -35.60 7.91
N ASP A 68 -20.72 -34.29 7.93
CA ASP A 68 -19.48 -33.66 7.46
C ASP A 68 -18.31 -34.00 8.39
N LEU A 69 -17.20 -34.47 7.81
CA LEU A 69 -15.98 -34.88 8.52
C LEU A 69 -14.80 -33.98 8.16
N LEU A 70 -14.53 -33.81 6.86
CA LEU A 70 -13.54 -32.85 6.34
C LEU A 70 -14.23 -31.84 5.42
N SER A 71 -13.92 -30.56 5.60
CA SER A 71 -14.53 -29.49 4.80
C SER A 71 -14.24 -29.67 3.30
N SER A 72 -15.27 -29.45 2.48
CA SER A 72 -15.11 -29.33 1.01
C SER A 72 -14.75 -27.91 0.56
N VAL A 73 -14.68 -26.96 1.50
CA VAL A 73 -14.44 -25.54 1.27
C VAL A 73 -13.21 -25.10 2.06
N GLY A 74 -12.32 -24.34 1.41
CA GLY A 74 -11.08 -23.86 2.03
C GLY A 74 -9.91 -24.84 1.90
N GLU A 75 -8.88 -24.58 2.69
CA GLU A 75 -7.67 -25.43 2.88
C GLU A 75 -7.87 -26.29 4.14
N LEU A 76 -7.45 -27.55 4.10
CA LEU A 76 -7.41 -28.40 5.29
C LEU A 76 -6.11 -28.16 6.07
N SER A 77 -6.23 -27.70 7.31
CA SER A 77 -5.08 -27.54 8.19
C SER A 77 -4.64 -28.89 8.79
N ALA A 78 -3.39 -28.96 9.26
CA ALA A 78 -2.92 -30.13 10.00
C ALA A 78 -3.73 -30.39 11.27
N ALA A 79 -4.30 -29.34 11.88
CA ALA A 79 -5.18 -29.45 13.04
C ALA A 79 -6.51 -30.12 12.67
N ASP A 80 -7.13 -29.70 11.55
CA ASP A 80 -8.39 -30.30 11.04
C ASP A 80 -8.21 -31.80 10.81
N VAL A 81 -7.12 -32.18 10.12
CA VAL A 81 -6.79 -33.57 9.83
C VAL A 81 -6.49 -34.35 11.10
N MET A 82 -5.72 -33.76 12.04
CA MET A 82 -5.39 -34.40 13.32
C MET A 82 -6.63 -34.67 14.15
N ALA A 83 -7.57 -33.73 14.22
CA ALA A 83 -8.82 -33.89 14.97
C ALA A 83 -9.67 -35.04 14.42
N VAL A 84 -9.81 -35.12 13.10
CA VAL A 84 -10.50 -36.24 12.44
C VAL A 84 -9.78 -37.56 12.71
N ILE A 85 -8.45 -37.61 12.63
CA ILE A 85 -7.69 -38.83 12.93
C ILE A 85 -7.92 -39.28 14.38
N VAL A 86 -7.91 -38.36 15.35
CA VAL A 86 -8.15 -38.68 16.76
C VAL A 86 -9.58 -39.19 16.98
N ASP A 87 -10.59 -38.54 16.40
CA ASP A 87 -11.98 -39.00 16.45
C ASP A 87 -12.14 -40.42 15.85
N ARG A 88 -11.44 -40.71 14.75
CA ARG A 88 -11.44 -42.04 14.13
C ARG A 88 -10.76 -43.09 14.97
N ILE A 89 -9.62 -42.78 15.58
CA ILE A 89 -8.95 -43.68 16.52
C ILE A 89 -9.89 -44.03 17.69
N ASP A 90 -10.61 -43.05 18.23
CA ASP A 90 -11.55 -43.25 19.33
C ASP A 90 -12.77 -44.08 18.91
N THR A 91 -13.35 -43.77 17.74
CA THR A 91 -14.53 -44.47 17.21
C THR A 91 -14.22 -45.93 16.88
N LEU A 92 -13.07 -46.19 16.28
CA LEU A 92 -12.59 -47.54 15.95
C LEU A 92 -11.96 -48.25 17.16
N LYS A 93 -11.83 -47.58 18.30
CA LYS A 93 -11.22 -48.10 19.54
C LYS A 93 -9.81 -48.67 19.30
N ILE A 94 -9.03 -48.00 18.46
CA ILE A 94 -7.66 -48.43 18.14
C ILE A 94 -6.79 -48.18 19.37
N ASP A 95 -6.13 -49.23 19.87
CA ASP A 95 -5.21 -49.09 20.99
C ASP A 95 -3.89 -48.45 20.53
N VAL A 96 -3.61 -47.26 21.06
CA VAL A 96 -2.42 -46.46 20.75
C VAL A 96 -1.73 -46.04 22.04
N ALA A 97 -0.39 -46.19 22.07
CA ALA A 97 0.44 -45.88 23.23
C ALA A 97 0.52 -44.37 23.55
N PHE A 98 0.24 -43.51 22.57
CA PHE A 98 0.21 -42.06 22.72
C PHE A 98 -1.15 -41.54 22.25
N ARG A 99 -1.91 -40.90 23.15
CA ARG A 99 -3.19 -40.26 22.88
C ARG A 99 -3.05 -38.76 23.15
N PRO A 100 -2.92 -37.91 22.12
CA PRO A 100 -3.04 -36.48 22.33
C PRO A 100 -4.46 -36.20 22.81
N SER A 101 -4.60 -35.45 23.91
CA SER A 101 -5.92 -35.13 24.44
C SER A 101 -6.60 -34.09 23.52
N ILE A 102 -7.90 -34.23 23.25
CA ILE A 102 -8.65 -33.28 22.40
C ILE A 102 -8.51 -31.82 22.90
N LYS A 103 -8.32 -31.62 24.22
CA LYS A 103 -8.01 -30.30 24.82
C LYS A 103 -6.66 -29.69 24.36
N GLN A 104 -5.70 -30.50 23.91
CA GLN A 104 -4.44 -30.03 23.30
C GLN A 104 -4.62 -29.67 21.82
N ILE A 105 -5.72 -30.12 21.20
CA ILE A 105 -6.04 -29.96 19.79
C ILE A 105 -6.98 -28.76 19.58
N ASP A 106 -7.91 -28.52 20.51
CA ASP A 106 -8.85 -27.38 20.53
C ASP A 106 -8.19 -25.99 20.31
N PRO A 107 -7.01 -25.69 20.92
CA PRO A 107 -6.30 -24.43 20.67
C PRO A 107 -5.72 -24.33 19.24
N LEU A 108 -5.42 -25.47 18.60
CA LEU A 108 -4.85 -25.57 17.25
C LEU A 108 -5.93 -25.62 16.16
N LEU A 109 -7.12 -26.12 16.51
CA LEU A 109 -8.34 -26.17 15.68
C LEU A 109 -9.11 -24.86 15.64
N SER A 110 -8.78 -23.94 16.54
CA SER A 110 -9.38 -22.61 16.53
C SER A 110 -9.09 -21.96 15.18
N THR A 111 -10.07 -22.02 14.28
CA THR A 111 -10.05 -21.35 12.98
C THR A 111 -9.46 -19.95 13.16
N PRO A 112 -8.64 -19.41 12.25
CA PRO A 112 -8.09 -18.05 12.36
C PRO A 112 -9.14 -16.92 12.57
N GLY A 113 -10.44 -17.22 12.47
CA GLY A 113 -11.55 -16.34 12.82
C GLY A 113 -12.27 -16.60 14.17
N GLN A 114 -11.93 -17.64 14.93
CA GLN A 114 -12.64 -18.05 16.16
C GLN A 114 -11.81 -17.97 17.46
N GLN A 115 -10.52 -17.63 17.41
CA GLN A 115 -9.84 -17.07 18.58
C GLN A 115 -10.29 -15.62 18.80
N SER A 116 -11.52 -15.50 19.31
CA SER A 116 -12.04 -14.29 19.94
C SER A 116 -11.45 -14.05 21.34
N SER A 117 -10.28 -14.63 21.64
CA SER A 117 -9.50 -14.30 22.85
C SER A 117 -8.43 -13.24 22.60
N VAL A 118 -8.15 -12.87 21.34
CA VAL A 118 -7.52 -11.59 21.01
C VAL A 118 -8.62 -10.59 20.60
N THR A 119 -9.61 -10.41 21.47
CA THR A 119 -10.79 -9.55 21.26
C THR A 119 -10.47 -8.05 21.22
N ASN A 120 -9.20 -7.66 21.33
CA ASN A 120 -8.76 -6.28 21.40
C ASN A 120 -7.67 -5.91 20.40
N VAL A 121 -7.45 -6.65 19.29
CA VAL A 121 -6.60 -6.09 18.22
C VAL A 121 -7.39 -4.93 17.59
N PRO A 122 -6.90 -3.67 17.66
CA PRO A 122 -7.53 -2.56 16.97
C PRO A 122 -7.69 -2.88 15.48
N ASP A 123 -8.58 -2.19 14.77
CA ASP A 123 -8.64 -2.29 13.30
C ASP A 123 -7.38 -1.63 12.71
N LEU A 124 -6.27 -2.39 12.73
CA LEU A 124 -4.97 -1.96 12.27
C LEU A 124 -4.94 -2.00 10.74
N PRO A 125 -4.21 -1.07 10.08
CA PRO A 125 -4.09 -1.07 8.63
C PRO A 125 -3.64 -2.41 8.08
N GLN A 126 -4.14 -2.79 6.90
CA GLN A 126 -3.76 -4.02 6.21
C GLN A 126 -3.09 -3.71 4.87
N ARG A 127 -2.12 -4.54 4.49
CA ARG A 127 -1.44 -4.44 3.18
C ARG A 127 -2.26 -5.10 2.08
N GLN A 128 -3.32 -4.41 1.64
CA GLN A 128 -4.15 -4.86 0.52
C GLN A 128 -3.33 -5.00 -0.77
N PRO A 129 -3.59 -6.03 -1.61
CA PRO A 129 -2.96 -6.16 -2.91
C PRO A 129 -3.24 -4.93 -3.79
N TRP A 130 -2.17 -4.26 -4.24
CA TRP A 130 -2.29 -3.02 -5.01
C TRP A 130 -1.40 -2.99 -6.25
N PHE A 131 -1.62 -1.99 -7.11
CA PHE A 131 -0.78 -1.78 -8.28
C PHE A 131 0.60 -1.23 -7.92
N CYS A 132 1.61 -1.72 -8.65
CA CYS A 132 2.97 -1.19 -8.58
C CYS A 132 3.00 0.30 -8.97
N SER A 133 3.95 1.07 -8.44
CA SER A 133 4.19 2.46 -8.85
C SER A 133 4.33 2.58 -10.36
N GLY A 134 3.55 3.47 -10.99
CA GLY A 134 3.56 3.66 -12.45
C GLY A 134 3.01 2.50 -13.27
N CYS A 135 2.20 1.61 -12.67
CA CYS A 135 1.57 0.50 -13.38
C CYS A 135 0.64 1.01 -14.50
N PRO A 136 0.68 0.42 -15.72
CA PRO A 136 -0.25 0.78 -16.80
C PRO A 136 -1.73 0.55 -16.42
N HIS A 137 -1.99 -0.41 -15.55
CA HIS A 137 -3.33 -0.70 -15.06
C HIS A 137 -3.94 0.41 -14.20
N ASN A 138 -3.14 1.39 -13.75
CA ASN A 138 -3.70 2.57 -13.10
C ASN A 138 -4.62 3.38 -14.02
N THR A 139 -4.35 3.37 -15.32
CA THR A 139 -5.23 3.97 -16.34
C THR A 139 -6.13 2.93 -16.99
N SER A 140 -5.58 1.78 -17.40
CA SER A 140 -6.28 0.83 -18.27
C SER A 140 -7.52 0.19 -17.65
N THR A 141 -7.61 0.12 -16.32
CA THR A 141 -8.76 -0.49 -15.62
C THR A 141 -9.82 0.52 -15.21
N GLN A 142 -9.60 1.81 -15.39
CA GLN A 142 -10.64 2.82 -15.20
C GLN A 142 -11.74 2.65 -16.25
N VAL A 143 -12.99 2.94 -15.88
CA VAL A 143 -14.15 2.93 -16.77
C VAL A 143 -14.81 4.31 -16.81
N PRO A 144 -15.49 4.68 -17.91
CA PRO A 144 -16.27 5.92 -17.95
C PRO A 144 -17.40 5.91 -16.91
N GLU A 145 -17.79 7.09 -16.44
CA GLU A 145 -18.94 7.28 -15.57
C GLU A 145 -20.21 6.58 -16.12
N GLY A 146 -20.99 5.97 -15.22
CA GLY A 146 -22.15 5.16 -15.55
C GLY A 146 -21.84 3.79 -16.17
N SER A 147 -20.56 3.39 -16.24
CA SER A 147 -20.15 2.10 -16.77
C SER A 147 -19.58 1.21 -15.66
N ARG A 148 -19.61 -0.10 -15.89
CA ARG A 148 -18.95 -1.09 -15.02
C ARG A 148 -18.02 -2.00 -15.83
N ALA A 149 -17.06 -2.59 -15.13
CA ALA A 149 -16.19 -3.63 -15.68
C ALA A 149 -16.31 -4.94 -14.90
N LEU A 150 -15.90 -6.02 -15.56
CA LEU A 150 -15.69 -7.33 -14.96
C LEU A 150 -14.18 -7.55 -14.80
N ALA A 151 -13.77 -8.12 -13.65
CA ALA A 151 -12.37 -8.46 -13.44
C ALA A 151 -11.98 -9.74 -14.22
N GLY A 152 -10.69 -9.89 -14.47
CA GLY A 152 -10.10 -11.07 -15.08
C GLY A 152 -8.92 -11.56 -14.25
N ILE A 153 -8.43 -12.75 -14.55
CA ILE A 153 -7.31 -13.33 -13.80
C ILE A 153 -5.99 -12.64 -14.20
N GLY A 154 -5.35 -12.00 -13.23
CA GLY A 154 -4.12 -11.22 -13.42
C GLY A 154 -4.04 -10.06 -12.44
N CYS A 155 -3.12 -9.11 -12.67
CA CYS A 155 -3.06 -7.90 -11.84
C CYS A 155 -4.39 -7.12 -11.82
N HIS A 156 -5.19 -7.21 -12.89
CA HIS A 156 -6.48 -6.56 -13.02
C HIS A 156 -7.59 -7.21 -12.15
N PHE A 157 -7.32 -8.37 -11.54
CA PHE A 157 -8.13 -8.88 -10.43
C PHE A 157 -8.05 -7.94 -9.22
N MET A 158 -6.89 -7.32 -8.96
CA MET A 158 -6.71 -6.44 -7.80
C MET A 158 -7.61 -5.19 -7.82
N VAL A 159 -8.23 -4.89 -8.96
CA VAL A 159 -9.17 -3.78 -9.10
C VAL A 159 -10.42 -3.99 -8.24
N THR A 160 -10.75 -5.23 -7.85
CA THR A 160 -11.90 -5.51 -6.97
C THR A 160 -11.74 -4.91 -5.56
N TRP A 161 -10.53 -4.59 -5.13
CA TRP A 161 -10.26 -3.84 -3.89
C TRP A 161 -10.12 -2.32 -4.12
N MET A 162 -10.36 -1.84 -5.34
CA MET A 162 -10.24 -0.44 -5.71
C MET A 162 -11.61 0.14 -6.04
N ASP A 163 -11.80 1.42 -5.75
CA ASP A 163 -13.00 2.16 -6.15
C ASP A 163 -12.97 2.49 -7.65
N ARG A 164 -13.32 1.50 -8.49
CA ARG A 164 -13.22 1.55 -9.97
C ARG A 164 -14.36 0.86 -10.70
N ASN A 165 -15.51 0.64 -10.05
CA ASN A 165 -16.69 -0.01 -10.64
C ASN A 165 -16.35 -1.31 -11.39
N THR A 166 -15.45 -2.12 -10.84
CA THR A 166 -15.07 -3.42 -11.39
C THR A 166 -15.50 -4.51 -10.43
N GLU A 167 -16.37 -5.38 -10.89
CA GLU A 167 -17.04 -6.37 -10.04
C GLU A 167 -16.81 -7.77 -10.58
N THR A 168 -16.89 -8.75 -9.68
CA THR A 168 -16.83 -10.19 -9.99
C THR A 168 -15.55 -10.62 -10.72
N PHE A 169 -15.31 -11.92 -10.76
CA PHE A 169 -14.21 -12.53 -11.49
C PHE A 169 -14.63 -13.94 -11.90
N THR A 170 -13.85 -14.57 -12.77
CA THR A 170 -14.13 -15.91 -13.30
C THR A 170 -12.83 -16.67 -13.50
N GLN A 171 -12.91 -17.96 -13.86
CA GLN A 171 -11.72 -18.75 -14.17
C GLN A 171 -10.94 -18.16 -15.35
N MET A 172 -9.63 -18.38 -15.35
CA MET A 172 -8.75 -17.95 -16.45
C MET A 172 -9.23 -18.53 -17.79
N GLY A 173 -9.47 -17.68 -18.77
CA GLY A 173 -10.00 -18.02 -20.09
C GLY A 173 -11.53 -17.89 -20.21
N GLY A 174 -12.24 -17.77 -19.09
CA GLY A 174 -13.70 -17.56 -19.04
C GLY A 174 -14.13 -16.10 -19.04
N GLU A 175 -13.18 -15.16 -19.05
CA GLU A 175 -13.44 -13.72 -18.94
C GLU A 175 -14.46 -13.23 -19.98
N GLY A 176 -15.52 -12.57 -19.51
CA GLY A 176 -16.60 -12.00 -20.31
C GLY A 176 -17.72 -12.97 -20.66
N ALA A 177 -17.51 -14.29 -20.56
CA ALA A 177 -18.53 -15.28 -20.85
C ALA A 177 -19.72 -15.21 -19.86
N SER A 178 -19.48 -14.82 -18.61
CA SER A 178 -20.53 -14.59 -17.61
C SER A 178 -21.54 -13.53 -18.05
N TRP A 179 -21.12 -12.56 -18.89
CA TRP A 179 -22.01 -11.53 -19.42
C TRP A 179 -23.05 -12.09 -20.38
N ILE A 180 -22.74 -13.16 -21.12
CA ILE A 180 -23.69 -13.81 -22.05
C ILE A 180 -24.96 -14.24 -21.30
N GLY A 181 -24.80 -14.79 -20.10
CA GLY A 181 -25.91 -15.20 -19.25
C GLY A 181 -26.58 -14.04 -18.50
N GLN A 182 -25.85 -12.96 -18.18
CA GLN A 182 -26.39 -11.81 -17.43
C GLN A 182 -27.13 -10.81 -18.32
N ALA A 183 -26.64 -10.55 -19.53
CA ALA A 183 -27.11 -9.47 -20.40
C ALA A 183 -28.64 -9.48 -20.64
N PRO A 184 -29.32 -10.63 -20.81
CA PRO A 184 -30.77 -10.65 -21.01
C PRO A 184 -31.61 -10.28 -19.77
N PHE A 185 -31.02 -10.27 -18.58
CA PHE A 185 -31.72 -10.12 -17.30
C PHE A 185 -31.36 -8.83 -16.55
N THR A 186 -30.77 -7.85 -17.23
CA THR A 186 -30.37 -6.58 -16.64
C THR A 186 -30.66 -5.40 -17.57
N ASN A 187 -30.86 -4.21 -16.98
CA ASN A 187 -30.98 -2.95 -17.73
C ASN A 187 -29.61 -2.40 -18.16
N THR A 188 -28.51 -2.96 -17.66
CA THR A 188 -27.15 -2.60 -18.08
C THR A 188 -26.95 -3.03 -19.53
N ARG A 189 -26.81 -2.09 -20.46
CA ARG A 189 -26.67 -2.41 -21.89
C ARG A 189 -25.28 -2.92 -22.30
N HIS A 190 -24.25 -2.57 -21.53
CA HIS A 190 -22.85 -2.79 -21.92
C HIS A 190 -21.98 -2.98 -20.68
N VAL A 191 -20.96 -3.83 -20.81
CA VAL A 191 -19.89 -3.98 -19.81
C VAL A 191 -18.52 -3.96 -20.45
N TYR A 192 -17.51 -3.57 -19.68
CA TYR A 192 -16.11 -3.79 -20.03
C TYR A 192 -15.59 -5.09 -19.41
N GLN A 193 -14.79 -5.88 -20.13
CA GLN A 193 -14.10 -7.04 -19.56
C GLN A 193 -12.60 -6.83 -19.59
N ASN A 194 -11.96 -6.76 -18.42
CA ASN A 194 -10.50 -6.74 -18.35
C ASN A 194 -9.95 -8.15 -18.61
N ILE A 195 -8.95 -8.26 -19.48
CA ILE A 195 -8.26 -9.53 -19.74
C ILE A 195 -6.77 -9.27 -20.00
N GLY A 196 -5.88 -10.10 -19.46
CA GLY A 196 -4.44 -10.03 -19.75
C GLY A 196 -4.10 -10.62 -21.13
N ASP A 197 -2.99 -10.20 -21.72
CA ASP A 197 -2.41 -10.80 -22.93
C ASP A 197 -2.11 -12.31 -22.76
N GLY A 198 -1.58 -12.72 -21.61
CA GLY A 198 -1.37 -14.13 -21.28
C GLY A 198 -2.66 -14.94 -21.23
N THR A 199 -3.72 -14.40 -20.61
CA THR A 199 -5.02 -15.07 -20.54
C THR A 199 -5.70 -15.14 -21.91
N TYR A 200 -5.61 -14.05 -22.68
CA TYR A 200 -6.06 -14.01 -24.07
C TYR A 200 -5.41 -15.14 -24.88
N PHE A 201 -4.10 -15.31 -24.76
CA PHE A 201 -3.34 -16.34 -25.46
C PHE A 201 -3.70 -17.76 -25.01
N HIS A 202 -3.86 -17.98 -23.70
CA HIS A 202 -4.16 -19.29 -23.13
C HIS A 202 -5.52 -19.84 -23.62
N SER A 203 -6.59 -19.08 -23.45
CA SER A 203 -7.94 -19.50 -23.89
C SER A 203 -8.97 -18.35 -23.98
N GLY A 204 -8.61 -17.12 -23.60
CA GLY A 204 -9.52 -15.99 -23.59
C GLY A 204 -10.12 -15.64 -24.95
N ILE A 205 -9.42 -15.95 -26.04
CA ILE A 205 -9.96 -15.81 -27.41
C ILE A 205 -11.26 -16.62 -27.61
N LEU A 206 -11.41 -17.76 -26.93
CA LEU A 206 -12.62 -18.58 -27.01
C LEU A 206 -13.82 -17.88 -26.35
N ALA A 207 -13.61 -17.16 -25.25
CA ALA A 207 -14.66 -16.37 -24.62
C ALA A 207 -15.06 -15.17 -25.49
N ILE A 208 -14.10 -14.51 -26.14
CA ILE A 208 -14.38 -13.44 -27.12
C ILE A 208 -15.22 -13.99 -28.28
N ARG A 209 -14.86 -15.15 -28.83
CA ARG A 209 -15.66 -15.82 -29.88
C ARG A 209 -17.09 -16.12 -29.40
N ALA A 210 -17.25 -16.62 -28.18
CA ALA A 210 -18.57 -16.93 -27.63
C ALA A 210 -19.45 -15.67 -27.46
N THR A 211 -18.88 -14.55 -27.02
CA THR A 211 -19.63 -13.28 -26.91
C THR A 211 -19.99 -12.68 -28.27
N ILE A 212 -19.12 -12.82 -29.28
CA ILE A 212 -19.45 -12.45 -30.67
C ILE A 212 -20.63 -13.27 -31.16
N ALA A 213 -20.60 -14.60 -30.97
CA ALA A 213 -21.65 -15.50 -31.41
C ALA A 213 -22.99 -15.23 -30.72
N SER A 214 -22.99 -14.80 -29.46
CA SER A 214 -24.22 -14.43 -28.74
C SER A 214 -24.77 -13.05 -29.11
N GLY A 215 -23.98 -12.22 -29.81
CA GLY A 215 -24.34 -10.83 -30.10
C GLY A 215 -24.34 -9.93 -28.85
N ALA A 216 -23.65 -10.33 -27.78
CA ALA A 216 -23.61 -9.55 -26.54
C ALA A 216 -22.88 -8.22 -26.73
N ASN A 217 -23.41 -7.16 -26.11
CA ASN A 217 -22.80 -5.83 -26.09
C ASN A 217 -21.71 -5.78 -25.00
N ILE A 218 -20.46 -5.90 -25.40
CA ILE A 218 -19.30 -5.98 -24.49
C ILE A 218 -18.05 -5.39 -25.13
N THR A 219 -17.23 -4.68 -24.35
CA THR A 219 -15.89 -4.26 -24.78
C THR A 219 -14.83 -5.02 -23.99
N TYR A 220 -14.04 -5.84 -24.67
CA TYR A 220 -12.87 -6.46 -24.05
C TYR A 220 -11.71 -5.46 -24.00
N LYS A 221 -11.13 -5.28 -22.82
CA LYS A 221 -9.89 -4.53 -22.61
C LYS A 221 -8.76 -5.53 -22.47
N ILE A 222 -8.08 -5.82 -23.57
CA ILE A 222 -6.89 -6.67 -23.57
C ILE A 222 -5.71 -5.81 -23.11
N LEU A 223 -5.26 -6.07 -21.89
CA LEU A 223 -4.21 -5.32 -21.22
C LEU A 223 -2.85 -5.93 -21.56
N TYR A 224 -2.31 -5.52 -22.71
CA TYR A 224 -1.03 -6.02 -23.23
C TYR A 224 0.13 -5.37 -22.49
N ASN A 225 0.89 -6.17 -21.74
CA ASN A 225 1.97 -5.69 -20.88
C ASN A 225 3.32 -6.37 -21.15
N ASP A 226 3.39 -7.27 -22.14
CA ASP A 226 4.60 -7.95 -22.62
C ASP A 226 5.24 -8.90 -21.58
N ALA A 227 4.48 -9.28 -20.55
CA ALA A 227 4.91 -10.21 -19.50
C ALA A 227 3.71 -10.80 -18.75
N VAL A 228 3.69 -12.12 -18.52
CA VAL A 228 2.60 -12.77 -17.77
C VAL A 228 2.53 -12.16 -16.36
N ALA A 229 1.43 -11.47 -16.08
CA ALA A 229 1.22 -10.75 -14.83
C ALA A 229 1.36 -11.70 -13.62
N MET A 230 1.90 -11.19 -12.50
CA MET A 230 2.05 -11.93 -11.23
C MET A 230 3.04 -13.13 -11.23
N THR A 231 3.70 -13.44 -12.34
CA THR A 231 4.65 -14.58 -12.46
C THR A 231 6.13 -14.22 -12.26
N GLY A 232 6.43 -12.97 -11.88
CA GLY A 232 7.83 -12.50 -11.82
C GLY A 232 8.44 -12.14 -13.19
N GLY A 233 7.60 -12.04 -14.23
CA GLY A 233 7.99 -11.60 -15.57
C GLY A 233 8.26 -12.76 -16.54
N GLN A 234 7.53 -13.86 -16.43
CA GLN A 234 7.55 -14.91 -17.44
C GLN A 234 6.99 -14.37 -18.76
N HIS A 235 7.51 -14.86 -19.89
CA HIS A 235 6.91 -14.59 -21.19
C HIS A 235 5.70 -15.50 -21.41
N VAL A 236 4.77 -15.07 -22.27
CA VAL A 236 3.74 -15.98 -22.77
C VAL A 236 4.38 -17.12 -23.55
N ASP A 237 3.80 -18.31 -23.50
CA ASP A 237 4.29 -19.46 -24.26
C ASP A 237 4.13 -19.19 -25.77
N GLY A 238 5.23 -18.84 -26.46
CA GLY A 238 5.23 -18.49 -27.88
C GLY A 238 5.37 -16.99 -28.15
N SER A 239 4.93 -16.53 -29.32
CA SER A 239 5.00 -15.11 -29.72
C SER A 239 3.61 -14.57 -29.98
N LEU A 240 3.23 -13.49 -29.27
CA LEU A 240 2.00 -12.75 -29.52
C LEU A 240 2.32 -11.26 -29.61
N THR A 241 2.38 -10.72 -30.82
CA THR A 241 2.50 -9.28 -31.03
C THR A 241 1.14 -8.61 -31.11
N VAL A 242 1.07 -7.31 -30.83
CA VAL A 242 -0.16 -6.52 -31.04
C VAL A 242 -0.70 -6.66 -32.46
N GLN A 243 0.18 -6.71 -33.46
CA GLN A 243 -0.23 -6.90 -34.85
C GLN A 243 -0.90 -8.27 -35.08
N GLN A 244 -0.34 -9.35 -34.54
CA GLN A 244 -0.94 -10.68 -34.62
C GLN A 244 -2.31 -10.72 -33.94
N MET A 245 -2.43 -10.09 -32.77
CA MET A 245 -3.70 -9.98 -32.03
C MET A 245 -4.76 -9.23 -32.84
N VAL A 246 -4.42 -8.09 -33.47
CA VAL A 246 -5.33 -7.34 -34.35
C VAL A 246 -5.86 -8.23 -35.48
N TYR A 247 -5.00 -9.03 -36.13
CA TYR A 247 -5.44 -9.92 -37.20
C TYR A 247 -6.33 -11.07 -36.70
N GLN A 248 -6.00 -11.67 -35.55
CA GLN A 248 -6.83 -12.71 -34.94
C GLN A 248 -8.23 -12.18 -34.60
N LEU A 249 -8.31 -11.06 -33.89
CA LEU A 249 -9.57 -10.43 -33.49
C LEU A 249 -10.42 -10.00 -34.68
N LYS A 250 -9.77 -9.48 -35.75
CA LYS A 250 -10.46 -9.20 -37.01
C LYS A 250 -11.05 -10.47 -37.61
N GLY A 251 -10.30 -11.57 -37.60
CA GLY A 251 -10.74 -12.88 -38.08
C GLY A 251 -11.93 -13.45 -37.30
N GLU A 252 -12.01 -13.20 -35.99
CA GLU A 252 -13.17 -13.59 -35.16
C GLU A 252 -14.44 -12.77 -35.44
N GLY A 253 -14.32 -11.62 -36.11
CA GLY A 253 -15.46 -10.75 -36.42
C GLY A 253 -15.77 -9.68 -35.37
N VAL A 254 -14.77 -9.25 -34.58
CA VAL A 254 -14.92 -8.10 -33.67
C VAL A 254 -15.36 -6.85 -34.45
N LYS A 255 -16.36 -6.14 -33.93
CA LYS A 255 -16.98 -4.98 -34.60
C LYS A 255 -16.04 -3.78 -34.75
N ARG A 256 -15.27 -3.49 -33.71
CA ARG A 256 -14.29 -2.40 -33.68
C ARG A 256 -13.13 -2.75 -32.76
N ILE A 257 -11.91 -2.43 -33.20
CA ILE A 257 -10.67 -2.65 -32.47
C ILE A 257 -9.99 -1.28 -32.28
N ALA A 258 -9.70 -0.91 -31.03
CA ALA A 258 -8.91 0.28 -30.72
C ALA A 258 -7.58 -0.14 -30.08
N VAL A 259 -6.45 0.25 -30.67
CA VAL A 259 -5.12 0.06 -30.07
C VAL A 259 -4.77 1.34 -29.33
N VAL A 260 -4.56 1.24 -28.01
CA VAL A 260 -4.26 2.38 -27.15
C VAL A 260 -2.84 2.20 -26.59
N SER A 261 -1.96 3.19 -26.77
CA SER A 261 -0.55 3.09 -26.35
C SER A 261 -0.03 4.38 -25.71
N ASP A 262 1.03 4.27 -24.90
CA ASP A 262 1.82 5.41 -24.42
C ASP A 262 2.75 5.98 -25.50
N LEU A 263 2.96 5.24 -26.60
CA LEU A 263 3.80 5.62 -27.74
C LEU A 263 3.12 5.21 -29.07
N PRO A 264 1.93 5.75 -29.40
CA PRO A 264 1.15 5.35 -30.58
C PRO A 264 1.92 5.55 -31.89
N GLU A 265 2.86 6.49 -31.91
CA GLU A 265 3.71 6.77 -33.07
C GLU A 265 4.64 5.63 -33.46
N LYS A 266 4.75 4.53 -32.68
CA LYS A 266 5.48 3.33 -33.11
C LYS A 266 4.68 2.47 -34.11
N TYR A 267 3.35 2.60 -34.13
CA TYR A 267 2.47 1.88 -35.04
C TYR A 267 2.29 2.70 -36.33
N ARG A 268 3.37 2.76 -37.13
CA ARG A 268 3.44 3.57 -38.38
C ARG A 268 2.98 2.80 -39.62
N ARG A 269 3.78 2.84 -40.68
CA ARG A 269 3.41 2.39 -42.03
C ARG A 269 3.15 0.88 -42.10
N ASP A 270 3.87 0.09 -41.32
CA ASP A 270 3.82 -1.38 -41.38
C ASP A 270 2.75 -1.99 -40.45
N PHE A 271 1.98 -1.15 -39.76
CA PHE A 271 0.88 -1.59 -38.91
C PHE A 271 -0.43 -1.74 -39.72
N PRO A 272 -1.30 -2.70 -39.40
CA PRO A 272 -2.54 -2.93 -40.16
C PRO A 272 -3.42 -1.68 -40.24
N ARG A 273 -4.13 -1.52 -41.35
CA ARG A 273 -5.13 -0.46 -41.56
C ARG A 273 -6.37 -1.04 -42.23
N PHE A 274 -7.51 -0.94 -41.57
CA PHE A 274 -8.81 -1.32 -42.10
C PHE A 274 -9.91 -0.56 -41.34
N GLU A 275 -11.10 -0.51 -41.92
CA GLU A 275 -12.25 0.13 -41.29
C GLU A 275 -12.55 -0.52 -39.93
N GLY A 276 -12.72 0.30 -38.89
CA GLY A 276 -12.92 -0.18 -37.52
C GLY A 276 -11.64 -0.44 -36.72
N LEU A 277 -10.43 -0.12 -37.24
CA LEU A 277 -9.19 -0.10 -36.47
C LEU A 277 -8.73 1.34 -36.20
N THR A 278 -8.54 1.71 -34.92
CA THR A 278 -7.91 2.98 -34.52
C THR A 278 -6.64 2.74 -33.71
N VAL A 279 -5.71 3.70 -33.76
CA VAL A 279 -4.51 3.74 -32.92
C VAL A 279 -4.52 5.08 -32.20
N ASP A 280 -4.71 5.05 -30.89
CA ASP A 280 -4.99 6.22 -30.06
C ASP A 280 -3.94 6.34 -28.95
N HIS A 281 -3.70 7.56 -28.46
CA HIS A 281 -2.84 7.77 -27.31
C HIS A 281 -3.59 7.41 -26.02
N ARG A 282 -2.89 6.93 -24.99
CA ARG A 282 -3.51 6.60 -23.69
C ARG A 282 -4.22 7.76 -22.99
N ASP A 283 -3.92 9.00 -23.35
CA ASP A 283 -4.62 10.18 -22.81
C ASP A 283 -6.04 10.32 -23.37
N ASP A 284 -6.31 9.73 -24.55
CA ASP A 284 -7.63 9.72 -25.17
C ASP A 284 -8.47 8.50 -24.73
N PHE A 285 -7.97 7.69 -23.79
CA PHE A 285 -8.55 6.40 -23.40
C PHE A 285 -10.01 6.49 -22.94
N ASN A 286 -10.40 7.57 -22.24
CA ASN A 286 -11.79 7.76 -21.82
C ASN A 286 -12.73 8.00 -23.01
N ALA A 287 -12.30 8.81 -23.99
CA ALA A 287 -13.06 9.07 -25.20
C ALA A 287 -13.21 7.80 -26.06
N VAL A 288 -12.12 7.03 -26.20
CA VAL A 288 -12.13 5.73 -26.88
C VAL A 288 -13.13 4.79 -26.22
N GLN A 289 -13.11 4.66 -24.89
CA GLN A 289 -14.05 3.83 -24.16
C GLN A 289 -15.51 4.26 -24.38
N LYS A 290 -15.84 5.55 -24.18
CA LYS A 290 -17.19 6.08 -24.42
C LYS A 290 -17.70 5.75 -25.83
N SER A 291 -16.83 5.91 -26.84
CA SER A 291 -17.19 5.62 -28.24
C SER A 291 -17.47 4.13 -28.52
N LEU A 292 -16.97 3.20 -27.68
CA LEU A 292 -17.20 1.77 -27.81
C LEU A 292 -18.37 1.27 -26.94
N ARG A 293 -18.64 1.94 -25.81
CA ARG A 293 -19.76 1.62 -24.91
C ARG A 293 -21.11 1.65 -25.63
N ASP A 294 -21.28 2.62 -26.51
CA ASP A 294 -22.56 2.91 -27.16
C ASP A 294 -22.71 2.13 -28.50
N MET A 295 -21.80 1.19 -28.79
CA MET A 295 -21.87 0.33 -29.98
C MET A 295 -22.47 -1.05 -29.65
N ASP A 296 -23.33 -1.54 -30.53
CA ASP A 296 -23.86 -2.91 -30.43
C ASP A 296 -22.83 -3.97 -30.87
N GLY A 297 -22.84 -5.10 -30.17
CA GLY A 297 -21.96 -6.25 -30.34
C GLY A 297 -20.62 -6.16 -29.60
N THR A 298 -19.76 -7.13 -29.86
CA THR A 298 -18.45 -7.24 -29.21
C THR A 298 -17.42 -6.31 -29.85
N THR A 299 -16.79 -5.47 -29.03
CA THR A 299 -15.68 -4.59 -29.41
C THR A 299 -14.44 -4.88 -28.56
N VAL A 300 -13.28 -4.40 -29.00
CA VAL A 300 -12.01 -4.64 -28.28
C VAL A 300 -11.18 -3.36 -28.18
N ILE A 301 -10.59 -3.14 -27.01
CA ILE A 301 -9.48 -2.24 -26.78
C ILE A 301 -8.24 -3.08 -26.48
N ILE A 302 -7.18 -2.94 -27.27
CA ILE A 302 -5.85 -3.43 -26.94
C ILE A 302 -5.11 -2.28 -26.26
N TYR A 303 -5.05 -2.30 -24.93
CA TYR A 303 -4.30 -1.33 -24.15
C TYR A 303 -2.86 -1.83 -24.03
N GLU A 304 -1.96 -1.31 -24.85
CA GLU A 304 -0.57 -1.73 -24.91
C GLU A 304 0.34 -0.77 -24.13
N GLN A 305 0.90 -1.27 -23.04
CA GLN A 305 1.94 -0.59 -22.28
C GLN A 305 2.69 -1.61 -21.41
N THR A 306 4.01 -1.72 -21.59
CA THR A 306 4.85 -2.69 -20.86
C THR A 306 4.70 -2.58 -19.34
N CYS A 307 4.67 -3.73 -18.66
CA CYS A 307 4.66 -3.84 -17.20
C CYS A 307 5.72 -2.95 -16.53
N ALA A 308 5.34 -2.19 -15.50
CA ALA A 308 6.23 -1.24 -14.83
C ALA A 308 7.45 -1.91 -14.18
N THR A 309 7.26 -3.09 -13.58
CA THR A 309 8.36 -3.88 -12.98
C THR A 309 9.33 -4.38 -14.05
N GLU A 310 8.82 -4.78 -15.21
CA GLU A 310 9.65 -5.23 -16.32
C GLU A 310 10.39 -4.07 -16.99
N LYS A 311 9.73 -2.91 -17.19
CA LYS A 311 10.42 -1.66 -17.61
C LYS A 311 11.61 -1.35 -16.70
N ARG A 312 11.43 -1.45 -15.38
CA ARG A 312 12.52 -1.24 -14.40
C ARG A 312 13.63 -2.28 -14.52
N ARG A 313 13.30 -3.56 -14.69
CA ARG A 313 14.27 -4.65 -14.87
C ARG A 313 15.10 -4.44 -16.13
N ARG A 314 14.47 -4.12 -17.26
CA ARG A 314 15.14 -3.85 -18.54
C ARG A 314 16.04 -2.63 -18.46
N ARG A 315 15.59 -1.53 -17.84
CA ARG A 315 16.43 -0.33 -17.59
C ARG A 315 17.67 -0.64 -16.75
N ARG A 316 17.53 -1.41 -15.66
CA ARG A 316 18.67 -1.83 -14.82
C ARG A 316 19.68 -2.69 -15.59
N ARG A 317 19.21 -3.49 -16.57
CA ARG A 317 20.05 -4.32 -17.44
C ARG A 317 20.56 -3.58 -18.69
N GLY A 318 20.22 -2.30 -18.88
CA GLY A 318 20.57 -1.54 -20.09
C GLY A 318 19.81 -1.96 -21.36
N LEU A 319 18.72 -2.73 -21.23
CA LEU A 319 17.91 -3.24 -22.35
C LEU A 319 16.77 -2.28 -22.76
N LEU A 320 16.53 -1.23 -21.97
CA LEU A 320 15.54 -0.20 -22.25
C LEU A 320 16.09 1.15 -21.81
N GLU A 321 15.82 2.20 -22.58
CA GLU A 321 16.23 3.56 -22.25
C GLU A 321 15.65 3.99 -20.88
N ASP A 322 16.51 4.58 -20.05
CA ASP A 322 16.10 5.20 -18.80
C ASP A 322 15.89 6.71 -19.01
N PRO A 323 14.65 7.22 -18.95
CA PRO A 323 14.38 8.62 -19.25
C PRO A 323 15.12 9.57 -18.30
N ASP A 324 15.80 10.58 -18.86
CA ASP A 324 16.44 11.69 -18.13
C ASP A 324 15.40 12.75 -17.71
N LYS A 325 14.37 12.29 -16.98
CA LYS A 325 13.31 13.11 -16.41
C LYS A 325 12.83 12.50 -15.10
N ARG A 326 12.98 13.25 -14.01
CA ARG A 326 12.51 12.89 -12.65
C ARG A 326 11.50 13.90 -12.15
N VAL A 327 10.58 13.46 -11.30
CA VAL A 327 9.54 14.31 -10.72
C VAL A 327 9.95 14.67 -9.30
N PHE A 328 9.88 15.95 -8.97
CA PHE A 328 10.13 16.51 -7.64
C PHE A 328 8.90 17.32 -7.20
N ILE A 329 8.64 17.35 -5.89
CA ILE A 329 7.55 18.12 -5.29
C ILE A 329 8.17 19.16 -4.37
N ASN A 330 7.92 20.44 -4.64
CA ASN A 330 8.24 21.51 -3.68
C ASN A 330 7.22 21.46 -2.53
N GLU A 331 7.66 21.02 -1.36
CA GLU A 331 6.81 20.84 -0.18
C GLU A 331 6.27 22.15 0.38
N GLY A 332 7.04 23.24 0.26
CA GLY A 332 6.58 24.59 0.59
C GLY A 332 5.33 24.95 -0.21
N VAL A 333 5.27 24.57 -1.49
CA VAL A 333 4.10 24.79 -2.37
C VAL A 333 3.03 23.71 -2.21
N CYS A 334 3.38 22.47 -1.86
CA CYS A 334 2.42 21.39 -1.71
C CYS A 334 1.36 21.68 -0.62
N GLU A 335 0.08 21.42 -0.91
CA GLU A 335 -1.02 21.55 0.06
C GLU A 335 -1.43 20.22 0.71
N GLY A 336 -0.76 19.11 0.37
CA GLY A 336 -1.12 17.79 0.91
C GLY A 336 -2.44 17.21 0.41
N CYS A 337 -3.11 17.84 -0.56
CA CYS A 337 -4.47 17.50 -1.01
C CYS A 337 -4.70 16.09 -1.55
N GLY A 338 -3.66 15.36 -1.96
CA GLY A 338 -3.79 13.99 -2.43
C GLY A 338 -4.27 13.80 -3.87
N ASP A 339 -4.62 14.86 -4.62
CA ASP A 339 -5.09 14.73 -6.01
C ASP A 339 -4.07 14.01 -6.92
N CYS A 340 -2.77 14.21 -6.69
CA CYS A 340 -1.73 13.43 -7.38
C CYS A 340 -1.80 11.92 -7.09
N GLY A 341 -2.19 11.51 -5.88
CA GLY A 341 -2.49 10.13 -5.50
C GLY A 341 -3.73 9.62 -6.22
N ILE A 342 -4.83 10.38 -6.20
CA ILE A 342 -6.09 10.05 -6.88
C ILE A 342 -5.87 9.84 -8.38
N LYS A 343 -5.17 10.76 -9.06
CA LYS A 343 -4.93 10.68 -10.52
C LYS A 343 -3.96 9.57 -10.92
N SER A 344 -2.97 9.26 -10.09
CA SER A 344 -1.90 8.32 -10.47
C SER A 344 -2.02 6.94 -9.86
N ASN A 345 -2.75 6.82 -8.75
CA ASN A 345 -2.83 5.64 -7.90
C ASN A 345 -1.44 5.03 -7.62
N CYS A 346 -0.47 5.90 -7.29
CA CYS A 346 0.96 5.55 -7.27
C CYS A 346 1.51 5.52 -5.84
N LEU A 347 2.04 4.36 -5.45
CA LEU A 347 2.64 4.14 -4.13
C LEU A 347 4.03 4.79 -3.96
N SER A 348 4.57 5.43 -5.00
CA SER A 348 5.78 6.25 -4.88
C SER A 348 5.49 7.72 -4.59
N VAL A 349 4.22 8.10 -4.42
CA VAL A 349 3.84 9.40 -3.85
C VAL A 349 3.66 9.19 -2.35
N LEU A 350 4.69 9.56 -1.57
CA LEU A 350 4.76 9.32 -0.13
C LEU A 350 4.35 10.57 0.67
N PRO A 351 3.86 10.41 1.92
CA PRO A 351 3.71 11.53 2.84
C PRO A 351 5.09 12.07 3.21
N ARG A 352 5.13 13.36 3.51
CA ARG A 352 6.27 14.00 4.18
C ARG A 352 5.71 14.91 5.26
N GLU A 353 5.99 14.62 6.51
CA GLU A 353 5.60 15.50 7.61
C GLU A 353 6.45 16.76 7.60
N THR A 354 5.80 17.90 7.83
CA THR A 354 6.43 19.23 7.90
C THR A 354 5.73 20.08 8.95
N GLU A 355 6.39 21.15 9.40
CA GLU A 355 5.82 22.15 10.30
C GLU A 355 4.49 22.76 9.82
N LEU A 356 4.30 22.80 8.50
CA LEU A 356 3.10 23.31 7.84
C LEU A 356 2.06 22.21 7.55
N GLY A 357 2.20 21.07 8.22
CA GLY A 357 1.37 19.88 8.08
C GLY A 357 1.87 18.91 7.01
N ARG A 358 1.20 17.76 6.89
CA ARG A 358 1.54 16.68 5.95
C ARG A 358 1.56 17.15 4.49
N LYS A 359 2.69 16.92 3.83
CA LYS A 359 2.95 17.20 2.40
C LYS A 359 3.14 15.90 1.62
N ARG A 360 3.60 16.02 0.37
CA ARG A 360 3.87 14.89 -0.52
C ARG A 360 5.29 14.97 -1.02
N MET A 361 5.92 13.82 -1.17
CA MET A 361 7.21 13.66 -1.83
C MET A 361 7.18 12.49 -2.81
N ILE A 362 8.16 12.44 -3.71
CA ILE A 362 8.33 11.30 -4.63
C ILE A 362 9.49 10.44 -4.15
N ASP A 363 9.22 9.16 -3.93
CA ASP A 363 10.28 8.17 -3.75
C ASP A 363 11.03 7.97 -5.08
N GLN A 364 12.22 8.56 -5.16
CA GLN A 364 13.07 8.51 -6.35
C GLN A 364 13.62 7.11 -6.66
N SER A 365 13.67 6.23 -5.66
CA SER A 365 14.19 4.87 -5.76
C SER A 365 13.14 3.88 -6.28
N ALA A 366 11.87 4.10 -5.94
CA ALA A 366 10.76 3.26 -6.37
C ALA A 366 10.05 3.76 -7.63
N CYS A 367 10.15 5.05 -7.96
CA CYS A 367 9.46 5.65 -9.10
C CYS A 367 9.85 4.99 -10.44
N ASN A 368 8.84 4.49 -11.17
CA ASN A 368 9.00 3.87 -12.49
C ASN A 368 8.87 4.85 -13.67
N LYS A 369 8.77 6.16 -13.40
CA LYS A 369 8.79 7.24 -14.40
C LYS A 369 7.65 7.15 -15.45
N ASP A 370 6.43 6.86 -15.00
CA ASP A 370 5.22 6.92 -15.87
C ASP A 370 4.60 8.33 -15.94
N TYR A 371 4.94 9.19 -14.97
CA TYR A 371 4.58 10.60 -14.85
C TYR A 371 3.08 10.90 -14.65
N SER A 372 2.22 9.90 -14.41
CA SER A 372 0.78 10.13 -14.21
C SER A 372 0.47 11.00 -12.98
N CYS A 373 1.36 11.05 -11.98
CA CYS A 373 1.22 11.98 -10.84
C CYS A 373 1.20 13.46 -11.26
N LEU A 374 1.80 13.80 -12.42
CA LEU A 374 1.76 15.15 -12.98
C LEU A 374 0.35 15.53 -13.48
N LYS A 375 -0.57 14.58 -13.67
CA LYS A 375 -1.97 14.88 -14.01
C LYS A 375 -2.73 15.49 -12.83
N GLY A 376 -2.24 15.33 -11.60
CA GLY A 376 -2.82 16.01 -10.44
C GLY A 376 -2.69 17.54 -10.53
N PHE A 377 -3.74 18.29 -10.22
CA PHE A 377 -3.81 19.73 -10.36
C PHE A 377 -3.06 20.45 -9.22
N CYS A 378 -1.74 20.47 -9.33
CA CYS A 378 -0.86 21.05 -8.32
C CYS A 378 0.37 21.72 -8.97
N PRO A 379 0.69 22.97 -8.60
CA PRO A 379 1.86 23.70 -9.12
C PRO A 379 3.17 23.35 -8.38
N SER A 380 3.13 22.52 -7.34
CA SER A 380 4.33 22.10 -6.59
C SER A 380 5.24 21.17 -7.40
N PHE A 381 4.71 20.53 -8.44
CA PHE A 381 5.45 19.58 -9.27
C PHE A 381 6.46 20.30 -10.17
N VAL A 382 7.70 19.84 -10.07
CA VAL A 382 8.81 20.22 -10.94
C VAL A 382 9.40 18.97 -11.54
N THR A 383 9.61 18.94 -12.86
CA THR A 383 10.41 17.89 -13.48
C THR A 383 11.84 18.34 -13.66
N VAL A 384 12.77 17.48 -13.24
CA VAL A 384 14.20 17.68 -13.25
C VAL A 384 14.81 16.83 -14.35
N GLN A 385 15.60 17.44 -15.23
CA GLN A 385 16.33 16.79 -16.32
C GLN A 385 17.84 17.08 -16.19
N GLY A 386 18.70 16.22 -16.71
CA GLY A 386 20.16 16.38 -16.65
C GLY A 386 20.76 16.16 -15.27
N ALA A 387 20.08 15.39 -14.41
CA ALA A 387 20.49 15.18 -13.02
C ALA A 387 20.35 13.71 -12.60
N SER A 388 21.30 13.23 -11.81
CA SER A 388 21.22 11.95 -11.10
C SER A 388 20.75 12.16 -9.67
N ILE A 389 20.19 11.11 -9.06
CA ILE A 389 19.95 11.10 -7.61
C ILE A 389 21.32 11.21 -6.95
N ARG A 390 21.49 12.19 -6.06
CA ARG A 390 22.68 12.29 -5.24
C ARG A 390 22.79 11.01 -4.43
N LYS A 391 23.89 10.28 -4.60
CA LYS A 391 24.21 9.19 -3.69
C LYS A 391 24.55 9.81 -2.34
N SER A 392 23.95 9.34 -1.25
CA SER A 392 24.52 9.61 0.07
C SER A 392 25.93 9.01 0.05
N VAL A 393 26.94 9.87 -0.09
CA VAL A 393 28.31 9.51 0.22
C VAL A 393 28.38 9.67 1.73
N SER A 394 28.48 8.61 2.50
CA SER A 394 29.62 7.71 2.50
C SER A 394 29.21 6.23 2.50
N SER A 395 29.84 5.44 1.64
CA SER A 395 30.40 4.17 2.14
C SER A 395 31.27 4.60 3.31
N ILE A 396 30.72 4.59 4.51
CA ILE A 396 31.50 4.92 5.69
C ILE A 396 32.64 3.91 5.60
N GLY A 397 33.86 4.42 5.39
CA GLY A 397 35.02 3.59 5.08
C GLY A 397 35.33 2.66 6.25
N ASN A 398 36.60 2.37 6.53
CA ASN A 398 36.94 1.84 7.85
C ASN A 398 36.60 2.91 8.92
N VAL A 399 35.35 2.92 9.37
CA VAL A 399 34.94 3.57 10.61
C VAL A 399 35.63 2.78 11.70
N ASP A 400 36.46 3.46 12.47
CA ASP A 400 36.93 2.91 13.72
C ASP A 400 35.72 2.70 14.63
N PHE A 401 35.26 1.45 14.68
CA PHE A 401 34.11 0.98 15.44
C PHE A 401 34.52 -0.36 16.05
N PRO A 402 34.26 -0.60 17.35
CA PRO A 402 34.61 -1.86 17.99
C PRO A 402 34.00 -3.04 17.24
N GLU A 403 34.77 -4.10 17.09
CA GLU A 403 34.27 -5.33 16.48
C GLU A 403 33.26 -5.98 17.43
N PRO A 404 32.02 -6.26 16.99
CA PRO A 404 31.01 -6.84 17.88
C PRO A 404 31.42 -8.21 18.38
N GLY A 405 31.02 -8.55 19.61
CA GLY A 405 31.28 -9.87 20.18
C GLY A 405 30.59 -10.99 19.38
N GLU A 406 30.98 -12.25 19.64
CA GLU A 406 30.22 -13.40 19.15
C GLU A 406 29.15 -13.80 20.17
N PRO A 407 27.88 -13.90 19.77
CA PRO A 407 26.80 -14.33 20.63
C PRO A 407 26.82 -15.84 20.87
N THR A 408 26.21 -16.27 21.98
CA THR A 408 25.97 -17.70 22.23
C THR A 408 24.85 -18.20 21.32
N ILE A 409 25.15 -19.19 20.47
CA ILE A 409 24.17 -19.82 19.59
C ILE A 409 23.42 -20.93 20.34
N SER A 410 22.10 -20.79 20.45
CA SER A 410 21.23 -21.76 21.10
C SER A 410 21.20 -23.09 20.35
N GLN A 411 21.29 -24.20 21.09
CA GLN A 411 21.09 -25.55 20.57
C GLN A 411 19.59 -25.83 20.43
N ILE A 412 19.21 -26.54 19.36
CA ILE A 412 17.80 -26.83 19.05
C ILE A 412 17.50 -28.32 19.25
N SER A 413 16.64 -28.62 20.22
CA SER A 413 16.07 -29.96 20.43
C SER A 413 14.82 -30.19 19.58
N GLU A 414 14.05 -29.13 19.35
CA GLU A 414 12.84 -29.11 18.53
C GLU A 414 13.01 -28.17 17.32
N PRO A 415 12.16 -28.27 16.28
CA PRO A 415 12.21 -27.36 15.14
C PRO A 415 12.01 -25.90 15.58
N PHE A 416 13.02 -25.07 15.31
CA PHE A 416 12.99 -23.64 15.51
C PHE A 416 12.22 -22.95 14.38
N ASN A 417 11.13 -22.26 14.71
CA ASN A 417 10.22 -21.67 13.72
C ASN A 417 10.40 -20.15 13.65
N ILE A 418 10.74 -19.67 12.46
CA ILE A 418 10.96 -18.26 12.15
C ILE A 418 9.89 -17.82 11.16
N LEU A 419 9.18 -16.74 11.49
CA LEU A 419 8.29 -16.03 10.59
C LEU A 419 8.99 -14.78 10.08
N LEU A 420 9.22 -14.70 8.78
CA LEU A 420 9.66 -13.47 8.11
C LEU A 420 8.42 -12.77 7.53
N THR A 421 8.21 -11.52 7.90
CA THR A 421 7.12 -10.70 7.34
C THR A 421 7.70 -9.53 6.57
N GLY A 422 7.01 -9.08 5.53
CA GLY A 422 7.39 -7.84 4.85
C GLY A 422 6.66 -7.63 3.55
N VAL A 423 7.21 -6.75 2.73
CA VAL A 423 6.56 -6.30 1.50
C VAL A 423 7.18 -6.94 0.26
N GLY A 424 6.33 -7.32 -0.69
CA GLY A 424 6.75 -7.89 -1.98
C GLY A 424 7.78 -7.03 -2.68
N GLY A 425 8.88 -7.66 -3.11
CA GLY A 425 9.99 -6.98 -3.79
C GLY A 425 10.96 -6.22 -2.88
N MET A 426 10.82 -6.32 -1.55
CA MET A 426 11.77 -5.73 -0.58
C MET A 426 12.85 -6.69 -0.07
N GLY A 427 12.88 -7.96 -0.52
CA GLY A 427 13.98 -8.89 -0.19
C GLY A 427 13.70 -9.92 0.91
N VAL A 428 12.45 -10.01 1.41
CA VAL A 428 12.03 -11.03 2.41
C VAL A 428 12.33 -12.45 1.92
N LEU A 429 12.04 -12.76 0.65
CA LEU A 429 12.33 -14.06 0.03
C LEU A 429 13.83 -14.38 0.08
N THR A 430 14.67 -13.38 -0.17
CA THR A 430 16.12 -13.54 -0.17
C THR A 430 16.63 -13.89 1.21
N VAL A 431 16.13 -13.23 2.26
CA VAL A 431 16.48 -13.57 3.65
C VAL A 431 16.03 -15.00 4.00
N GLY A 432 14.82 -15.40 3.59
CA GLY A 432 14.34 -16.77 3.77
C GLY A 432 15.26 -17.81 3.13
N SER A 433 15.67 -17.58 1.88
CA SER A 433 16.63 -18.44 1.18
C SER A 433 18.02 -18.45 1.83
N ILE A 434 18.51 -17.31 2.32
CA ILE A 434 19.78 -17.23 3.05
C ILE A 434 19.72 -18.06 4.33
N LEU A 435 18.66 -17.93 5.12
CA LEU A 435 18.47 -18.73 6.34
C LEU A 435 18.40 -20.23 6.05
N GLY A 436 17.64 -20.63 5.02
CA GLY A 436 17.56 -22.03 4.61
C GLY A 436 18.91 -22.59 4.15
N MET A 437 19.65 -21.83 3.32
CA MET A 437 20.97 -22.24 2.86
C MET A 437 21.99 -22.29 4.00
N ALA A 438 21.97 -21.31 4.92
CA ALA A 438 22.83 -21.30 6.09
C ALA A 438 22.55 -22.52 7.00
N ALA A 439 21.27 -22.85 7.24
CA ALA A 439 20.90 -24.06 7.97
C ALA A 439 21.44 -25.33 7.30
N HIS A 440 21.34 -25.42 5.97
CA HIS A 440 21.89 -26.55 5.22
C HIS A 440 23.42 -26.65 5.36
N ILE A 441 24.14 -25.53 5.26
CA ILE A 441 25.60 -25.46 5.44
C ILE A 441 26.01 -25.89 6.85
N ASP A 442 25.22 -25.51 7.87
CA ASP A 442 25.38 -25.92 9.27
C ASP A 442 25.07 -27.42 9.52
N GLY A 443 24.67 -28.18 8.49
CA GLY A 443 24.29 -29.60 8.61
C GLY A 443 22.93 -29.82 9.27
N LYS A 444 22.08 -28.79 9.37
CA LYS A 444 20.75 -28.82 9.96
C LYS A 444 19.68 -29.15 8.92
N GLY A 445 18.54 -29.64 9.38
CA GLY A 445 17.33 -29.75 8.57
C GLY A 445 16.70 -28.38 8.35
N THR A 446 16.14 -28.14 7.16
CA THR A 446 15.44 -26.90 6.87
C THR A 446 14.21 -27.08 5.97
N ALA A 447 13.22 -26.23 6.16
CA ALA A 447 12.15 -26.00 5.19
C ALA A 447 11.86 -24.51 5.09
N VAL A 448 11.69 -24.04 3.86
CA VAL A 448 11.34 -22.65 3.57
C VAL A 448 10.08 -22.66 2.70
N LEU A 449 9.02 -22.01 3.18
CA LEU A 449 7.79 -21.77 2.42
C LEU A 449 7.55 -20.26 2.36
N THR A 450 7.59 -19.69 1.16
CA THR A 450 7.22 -18.30 0.97
C THR A 450 5.80 -18.22 0.40
N GLN A 451 4.95 -17.45 1.07
CA GLN A 451 3.63 -17.06 0.59
C GLN A 451 3.71 -15.63 0.06
N THR A 452 3.68 -15.50 -1.26
CA THR A 452 3.55 -14.20 -1.92
C THR A 452 2.08 -13.90 -2.16
N GLY A 453 1.60 -12.74 -1.70
CA GLY A 453 0.27 -12.26 -2.07
C GLY A 453 0.12 -12.00 -3.58
N LEU A 454 -1.08 -11.63 -4.00
CA LEU A 454 -1.41 -11.35 -5.41
C LEU A 454 -0.57 -10.21 -6.02
N ALA A 455 -0.18 -9.23 -5.21
CA ALA A 455 0.61 -8.11 -5.66
C ALA A 455 2.09 -8.47 -5.74
N GLN A 456 2.68 -8.30 -6.93
CA GLN A 456 4.11 -8.55 -7.15
C GLN A 456 5.02 -7.61 -6.33
N LYS A 457 4.56 -6.39 -6.04
CA LYS A 457 5.22 -5.42 -5.15
C LYS A 457 4.19 -4.74 -4.27
N PHE A 458 4.61 -4.24 -3.12
CA PHE A 458 3.79 -3.48 -2.17
C PHE A 458 2.66 -4.25 -1.47
N GLY A 459 2.40 -5.51 -1.84
CA GLY A 459 1.55 -6.42 -1.06
C GLY A 459 2.31 -7.13 0.06
N ALA A 460 1.56 -7.68 0.99
CA ALA A 460 2.08 -8.53 2.06
C ALA A 460 2.76 -9.79 1.51
N VAL A 461 3.87 -10.15 2.14
CA VAL A 461 4.61 -11.38 1.91
C VAL A 461 5.01 -11.95 3.27
N THR A 462 4.80 -13.24 3.43
CA THR A 462 5.28 -14.01 4.58
C THR A 462 6.19 -15.13 4.11
N SER A 463 7.27 -15.38 4.84
CA SER A 463 8.14 -16.52 4.61
C SER A 463 8.31 -17.29 5.90
N HIS A 464 7.89 -18.55 5.86
CA HIS A 464 7.98 -19.52 6.94
C HIS A 464 9.32 -20.24 6.81
N VAL A 465 10.17 -20.12 7.82
CA VAL A 465 11.46 -20.82 7.86
C VAL A 465 11.47 -21.71 9.08
N ARG A 466 11.71 -23.00 8.87
CA ARG A 466 11.83 -24.00 9.94
C ARG A 466 13.22 -24.58 9.91
N ILE A 467 13.89 -24.61 11.06
CA ILE A 467 15.24 -25.15 11.22
C ILE A 467 15.19 -26.22 12.29
N ALA A 468 15.67 -27.42 12.02
CA ALA A 468 15.74 -28.50 13.00
C ALA A 468 17.14 -29.10 13.02
N SER A 469 17.51 -29.78 14.09
CA SER A 469 18.81 -30.46 14.18
C SER A 469 19.02 -31.50 13.06
N LYS A 470 17.93 -32.07 12.51
CA LYS A 470 17.92 -32.98 11.35
C LYS A 470 16.70 -32.76 10.46
N GLN A 471 16.81 -33.10 9.17
CA GLN A 471 15.70 -32.95 8.20
C GLN A 471 14.46 -33.79 8.56
N GLU A 472 14.67 -34.98 9.13
CA GLU A 472 13.61 -35.92 9.51
C GLU A 472 12.65 -35.39 10.59
N TYR A 473 13.03 -34.31 11.29
CA TYR A 473 12.19 -33.67 12.31
C TYR A 473 11.25 -32.59 11.75
N ILE A 474 11.30 -32.32 10.43
CA ILE A 474 10.44 -31.34 9.78
C ILE A 474 9.33 -32.05 9.01
N TYR A 475 8.14 -32.12 9.61
CA TYR A 475 6.97 -32.79 9.03
C TYR A 475 6.10 -31.90 8.11
N GLY A 476 6.38 -30.59 8.05
CA GLY A 476 5.63 -29.63 7.24
C GLY A 476 6.43 -28.35 7.00
N THR A 477 6.09 -27.59 5.97
CA THR A 477 6.88 -26.43 5.54
C THR A 477 6.40 -25.11 6.15
N ARG A 478 5.12 -25.00 6.51
CA ARG A 478 4.52 -23.82 7.15
C ARG A 478 4.80 -23.82 8.65
N VAL A 479 5.03 -22.64 9.24
CA VAL A 479 5.05 -22.49 10.70
C VAL A 479 3.66 -22.81 11.23
N PRO A 480 3.51 -23.72 12.20
CA PRO A 480 2.21 -23.97 12.82
C PRO A 480 1.73 -22.77 13.64
N VAL A 481 0.40 -22.61 13.73
CA VAL A 481 -0.26 -21.59 14.56
C VAL A 481 0.24 -21.71 16.01
N GLY A 482 0.57 -20.58 16.63
CA GLY A 482 1.07 -20.52 17.99
C GLY A 482 2.42 -21.22 18.25
N LYS A 483 3.26 -21.41 17.22
CA LYS A 483 4.57 -22.09 17.34
C LYS A 483 5.76 -21.29 16.82
N GLY A 484 5.55 -20.07 16.36
CA GLY A 484 6.59 -19.14 15.91
C GLY A 484 7.39 -18.61 17.08
N GLN A 485 8.72 -18.76 17.04
CA GLN A 485 9.64 -18.34 18.12
C GLN A 485 10.40 -17.07 17.77
N LEU A 486 10.53 -16.75 16.48
CA LEU A 486 11.18 -15.53 16.02
C LEU A 486 10.35 -14.89 14.91
N LEU A 487 9.93 -13.64 15.11
CA LEU A 487 9.41 -12.78 14.07
C LEU A 487 10.53 -11.85 13.57
N LEU A 488 10.97 -11.99 12.33
CA LEU A 488 11.81 -10.98 11.67
C LEU A 488 10.93 -10.15 10.73
N GLY A 489 10.52 -8.98 11.21
CA GLY A 489 9.59 -8.12 10.51
C GLY A 489 10.26 -7.03 9.69
N ALA A 490 10.26 -7.16 8.36
CA ALA A 490 10.75 -6.11 7.47
C ALA A 490 9.73 -4.98 7.23
N ASP A 491 8.47 -5.16 7.64
CA ASP A 491 7.40 -4.16 7.54
C ASP A 491 6.46 -4.27 8.75
N LEU A 492 6.22 -3.14 9.42
CA LEU A 492 5.39 -3.08 10.63
C LEU A 492 3.92 -3.49 10.38
N VAL A 493 3.36 -3.11 9.23
CA VAL A 493 1.95 -3.40 8.88
C VAL A 493 1.72 -4.91 8.67
N VAL A 494 2.64 -5.58 7.96
CA VAL A 494 2.53 -7.04 7.78
C VAL A 494 2.80 -7.79 9.08
N SER A 495 3.73 -7.29 9.91
CA SER A 495 4.11 -7.90 11.18
C SER A 495 2.99 -7.88 12.22
N SER A 496 2.27 -6.76 12.31
CA SER A 496 1.10 -6.57 13.19
C SER A 496 -0.21 -7.12 12.61
N GLY A 497 -0.16 -7.71 11.41
CA GLY A 497 -1.33 -8.33 10.77
C GLY A 497 -1.78 -9.59 11.51
N ARG A 498 -3.11 -9.81 11.57
CA ARG A 498 -3.73 -10.92 12.31
C ARG A 498 -3.13 -12.29 11.96
N ASP A 499 -2.92 -12.56 10.68
CA ASP A 499 -2.35 -13.83 10.20
C ASP A 499 -0.90 -14.04 10.67
N SER A 500 -0.13 -12.97 10.83
CA SER A 500 1.25 -13.02 11.32
C SER A 500 1.27 -13.25 12.82
N LEU A 501 0.50 -12.47 13.58
CA LEU A 501 0.42 -12.56 15.04
C LEU A 501 -0.09 -13.94 15.48
N ALA A 502 -1.07 -14.52 14.78
CA ALA A 502 -1.60 -15.85 15.09
C ALA A 502 -0.55 -16.99 14.99
N GLN A 503 0.57 -16.79 14.28
CA GLN A 503 1.63 -17.79 14.22
C GLN A 503 2.56 -17.76 15.43
N LEU A 504 2.61 -16.65 16.17
CA LEU A 504 3.57 -16.46 17.25
C LEU A 504 3.16 -17.19 18.51
N ASP A 505 4.14 -17.76 19.21
CA ASP A 505 3.96 -18.33 20.53
C ASP A 505 4.16 -17.22 21.60
N PRO A 506 3.09 -16.74 22.27
CA PRO A 506 3.19 -15.59 23.16
C PRO A 506 4.07 -15.84 24.40
N GLU A 507 4.40 -17.08 24.72
CA GLU A 507 5.25 -17.39 25.88
C GLU A 507 6.75 -17.30 25.57
N VAL A 508 7.15 -17.49 24.31
CA VAL A 508 8.57 -17.62 23.92
C VAL A 508 8.98 -16.79 22.70
N ALA A 509 8.03 -16.25 21.94
CA ALA A 509 8.34 -15.54 20.71
C ALA A 509 9.08 -14.24 20.99
N VAL A 510 10.09 -13.97 20.16
CA VAL A 510 10.82 -12.71 20.11
C VAL A 510 10.61 -12.06 18.75
N ALA A 511 10.45 -10.74 18.70
CA ALA A 511 10.27 -9.97 17.48
C ALA A 511 11.42 -8.99 17.24
N VAL A 512 11.95 -8.94 16.02
CA VAL A 512 12.89 -7.91 15.55
C VAL A 512 12.25 -7.26 14.32
N VAL A 513 11.75 -6.03 14.48
CA VAL A 513 10.84 -5.41 13.53
C VAL A 513 11.33 -4.04 13.06
N ASN A 514 11.27 -3.83 11.75
CA ASN A 514 11.46 -2.54 11.12
C ASN A 514 10.22 -1.67 11.30
N ASN A 515 10.29 -0.69 12.20
CA ASN A 515 9.20 0.25 12.49
C ASN A 515 9.20 1.50 11.57
N HIS A 516 9.80 1.38 10.38
CA HIS A 516 9.74 2.43 9.38
C HIS A 516 8.30 2.67 8.91
N GLY A 517 7.84 3.92 8.99
CA GLY A 517 6.48 4.36 8.65
C GLY A 517 6.14 4.28 7.16
N SER A 518 5.97 3.07 6.64
CA SER A 518 5.71 2.80 5.21
C SER A 518 4.21 2.86 4.89
N PRO A 519 3.72 3.85 4.10
CA PRO A 519 2.30 4.04 3.85
C PRO A 519 1.62 2.83 3.21
N THR A 520 0.34 2.61 3.53
CA THR A 520 -0.53 1.62 2.87
C THR A 520 -1.14 2.18 1.58
N ALA A 521 -1.85 1.34 0.84
CA ALA A 521 -2.57 1.75 -0.37
C ALA A 521 -3.65 2.81 -0.08
N ASP A 522 -4.22 2.81 1.12
CA ASP A 522 -5.26 3.78 1.54
C ASP A 522 -4.79 5.22 1.41
N PHE A 523 -3.49 5.47 1.54
CA PHE A 523 -2.91 6.80 1.38
C PHE A 523 -3.03 7.39 -0.05
N THR A 524 -3.30 6.53 -1.04
CA THR A 524 -3.51 6.97 -2.43
C THR A 524 -4.84 7.69 -2.63
N SER A 525 -5.88 7.32 -1.87
CA SER A 525 -7.22 7.91 -1.90
C SER A 525 -7.49 8.82 -0.70
N ASN A 526 -6.94 8.50 0.48
CA ASN A 526 -7.09 9.29 1.70
C ASN A 526 -5.77 10.01 2.06
N PRO A 527 -5.70 11.35 1.91
CA PRO A 527 -4.49 12.09 2.23
C PRO A 527 -4.09 12.09 3.71
N ASP A 528 -5.02 11.80 4.59
CA ASP A 528 -4.84 11.79 6.05
C ASP A 528 -4.95 10.38 6.62
N ALA A 529 -4.74 9.35 5.78
CA ALA A 529 -4.72 7.95 6.22
C ALA A 529 -3.78 7.82 7.44
N PRO A 530 -4.29 7.28 8.56
CA PRO A 530 -3.48 7.12 9.76
C PRO A 530 -2.48 5.99 9.56
N PHE A 531 -1.32 6.15 10.20
CA PHE A 531 -0.34 5.08 10.36
C PHE A 531 -0.09 4.93 11.86
N PRO A 532 -0.90 4.11 12.57
CA PRO A 532 -0.87 4.03 14.02
C PRO A 532 0.32 3.18 14.47
N GLU A 533 1.53 3.74 14.37
CA GLU A 533 2.80 3.06 14.66
C GLU A 533 2.76 2.39 16.04
N GLN A 534 2.47 3.17 17.10
CA GLN A 534 2.42 2.67 18.48
C GLN A 534 1.42 1.51 18.64
N ALA A 535 0.21 1.64 18.09
CA ALA A 535 -0.79 0.58 18.22
C ALA A 535 -0.38 -0.71 17.50
N MET A 536 0.43 -0.62 16.43
CA MET A 536 0.99 -1.79 15.76
C MET A 536 2.14 -2.42 16.56
N GLU A 537 2.98 -1.60 17.21
CA GLU A 537 4.03 -2.08 18.12
C GLU A 537 3.40 -2.78 19.34
N ASP A 538 2.40 -2.15 19.98
CA ASP A 538 1.67 -2.71 21.13
C ASP A 538 1.01 -4.07 20.78
N ALA A 539 0.50 -4.22 19.56
CA ALA A 539 -0.10 -5.46 19.09
C ALA A 539 0.92 -6.59 18.88
N ILE A 540 2.15 -6.24 18.48
CA ILE A 540 3.26 -7.20 18.37
C ILE A 540 3.73 -7.60 19.76
N ASP A 541 3.90 -6.63 20.67
CA ASP A 541 4.28 -6.87 22.07
C ASP A 541 3.32 -7.83 22.76
N ALA A 542 2.01 -7.65 22.55
CA ALA A 542 0.98 -8.53 23.09
C ALA A 542 1.01 -9.97 22.55
N ALA A 543 1.67 -10.20 21.40
CA ALA A 543 1.78 -11.52 20.76
C ALA A 543 3.16 -12.18 20.98
N THR A 544 4.04 -11.54 21.76
CA THR A 544 5.40 -11.99 22.04
C THR A 544 5.64 -12.16 23.55
N ALA A 545 6.75 -12.81 23.90
CA ALA A 545 7.18 -12.89 25.29
C ALA A 545 7.41 -11.48 25.89
N SER A 546 7.29 -11.34 27.20
CA SER A 546 7.56 -10.07 27.90
C SER A 546 8.99 -9.57 27.59
N ASP A 547 9.11 -8.29 27.21
CA ASP A 547 10.36 -7.66 26.73
C ASP A 547 10.97 -8.35 25.48
N GLY A 548 10.16 -9.09 24.73
CA GLY A 548 10.56 -9.88 23.57
C GLY A 548 10.56 -9.11 22.24
N SER A 549 10.25 -7.82 22.21
CA SER A 549 10.19 -7.04 20.97
C SER A 549 11.30 -6.01 20.86
N TYR A 550 11.90 -5.95 19.67
CA TYR A 550 12.93 -4.98 19.30
C TYR A 550 12.51 -4.23 18.05
N PHE A 551 12.23 -2.93 18.21
CA PHE A 551 11.86 -2.04 17.12
C PHE A 551 13.05 -1.15 16.71
N LEU A 552 13.34 -1.08 15.41
CA LEU A 552 14.37 -0.21 14.85
C LEU A 552 13.99 0.27 13.46
N ASP A 553 14.33 1.51 13.09
CA ASP A 553 14.14 2.00 11.73
C ASP A 553 15.28 1.51 10.82
N ALA A 554 15.24 0.20 10.51
CA ALA A 554 16.23 -0.47 9.67
C ALA A 554 16.27 0.11 8.24
N THR A 555 15.15 0.66 7.76
CA THR A 555 15.09 1.33 6.45
C THR A 555 15.86 2.64 6.45
N ALA A 556 15.66 3.51 7.44
CA ALA A 556 16.41 4.74 7.59
C ALA A 556 17.90 4.47 7.80
N LEU A 557 18.26 3.48 8.63
CA LEU A 557 19.64 3.05 8.82
C LEU A 557 20.28 2.58 7.51
N GLY A 558 19.60 1.72 6.74
CA GLY A 558 20.10 1.25 5.44
C GLY A 558 20.28 2.38 4.42
N MET A 559 19.39 3.37 4.42
CA MET A 559 19.52 4.56 3.57
C MET A 559 20.67 5.47 3.99
N ALA A 560 20.81 5.74 5.29
CA ALA A 560 21.83 6.64 5.82
C ALA A 560 23.24 6.04 5.73
N LEU A 561 23.40 4.77 6.11
CA LEU A 561 24.71 4.11 6.23
C LEU A 561 25.19 3.49 4.90
N LEU A 562 24.27 3.06 4.04
CA LEU A 562 24.58 2.25 2.86
C LEU A 562 23.93 2.78 1.56
N GLY A 563 23.15 3.85 1.63
CA GLY A 563 22.47 4.44 0.47
C GLY A 563 21.38 3.56 -0.15
N ASN A 564 20.89 2.56 0.59
CA ASN A 564 19.95 1.57 0.07
C ASN A 564 18.98 1.04 1.15
N ALA A 565 17.69 1.36 1.00
CA ALA A 565 16.63 0.88 1.89
C ALA A 565 16.56 -0.66 2.00
N LEU A 566 16.90 -1.40 0.94
CA LEU A 566 16.88 -2.87 0.96
C LEU A 566 17.92 -3.48 1.90
N ALA A 567 18.95 -2.71 2.29
CA ALA A 567 19.91 -3.15 3.28
C ALA A 567 19.27 -3.35 4.66
N GLY A 568 18.11 -2.74 4.93
CA GLY A 568 17.37 -2.88 6.18
C GLY A 568 17.12 -4.33 6.58
N ASN A 569 16.78 -5.22 5.63
CA ASN A 569 16.54 -6.63 5.96
C ASN A 569 17.79 -7.35 6.47
N MET A 570 18.95 -7.02 5.92
CA MET A 570 20.23 -7.58 6.39
C MET A 570 20.66 -6.97 7.73
N ILE A 571 20.33 -5.70 7.98
CA ILE A 571 20.49 -5.06 9.29
C ILE A 571 19.63 -5.77 10.35
N LEU A 572 18.36 -6.07 10.06
CA LEU A 572 17.49 -6.85 10.95
C LEU A 572 18.07 -8.23 11.24
N LEU A 573 18.53 -8.93 10.19
CA LEU A 573 19.13 -10.26 10.32
C LEU A 573 20.40 -10.24 11.19
N GLY A 574 21.28 -9.25 10.97
CA GLY A 574 22.49 -9.05 11.76
C GLY A 574 22.20 -8.70 13.22
N TYR A 575 21.18 -7.88 13.47
CA TYR A 575 20.70 -7.56 14.80
C TYR A 575 20.19 -8.81 15.54
N ALA A 576 19.31 -9.58 14.89
CA ALA A 576 18.75 -10.79 15.46
C ALA A 576 19.82 -11.84 15.76
N TRP A 577 20.81 -11.99 14.86
CA TRP A 577 21.94 -12.87 15.10
C TRP A 577 22.77 -12.41 16.30
N GLN A 578 23.10 -11.11 16.38
CA GLN A 578 23.88 -10.56 17.50
C GLN A 578 23.19 -10.70 18.85
N LYS A 579 21.84 -10.72 18.88
CA LYS A 579 21.05 -10.99 20.09
C LYS A 579 20.95 -12.48 20.44
N GLY A 580 21.57 -13.38 19.67
CA GLY A 580 21.53 -14.83 19.91
C GLY A 580 20.19 -15.48 19.53
N LEU A 581 19.35 -14.81 18.74
CA LEU A 581 17.99 -15.23 18.42
C LEU A 581 17.91 -16.24 17.27
N LEU A 582 19.04 -16.52 16.61
CA LEU A 582 19.12 -17.43 15.48
C LEU A 582 19.98 -18.64 15.83
N PRO A 583 19.49 -19.88 15.59
CA PRO A 583 20.25 -21.09 15.83
C PRO A 583 21.19 -21.37 14.65
N LEU A 584 22.02 -20.42 14.24
CA LEU A 584 22.92 -20.53 13.06
C LEU A 584 24.30 -19.92 13.33
N GLN A 585 25.35 -20.58 12.83
CA GLN A 585 26.71 -20.06 12.94
C GLN A 585 26.94 -18.88 11.97
N TRP A 586 27.84 -17.95 12.35
CA TRP A 586 28.23 -16.84 11.47
C TRP A 586 28.82 -17.35 10.14
N SER A 587 29.71 -18.34 10.21
CA SER A 587 30.37 -18.90 9.01
C SER A 587 29.38 -19.41 7.96
N ALA A 588 28.29 -20.04 8.40
CA ALA A 588 27.24 -20.51 7.51
C ALA A 588 26.40 -19.37 6.91
N LEU A 589 26.08 -18.33 7.70
CA LEU A 589 25.40 -17.14 7.21
C LEU A 589 26.27 -16.37 6.21
N GLU A 590 27.55 -16.17 6.50
CA GLU A 590 28.52 -15.53 5.60
C GLU A 590 28.65 -16.28 4.27
N GLN A 591 28.77 -17.60 4.32
CA GLN A 591 28.84 -18.43 3.13
C GLN A 591 27.52 -18.40 2.34
N ALA A 592 26.35 -18.45 3.01
CA ALA A 592 25.06 -18.34 2.34
C ALA A 592 24.86 -16.98 1.64
N ILE A 593 25.27 -15.87 2.28
CA ILE A 593 25.26 -14.53 1.68
C ILE A 593 26.18 -14.48 0.46
N SER A 594 27.36 -15.10 0.55
CA SER A 594 28.33 -15.16 -0.55
C SER A 594 27.81 -15.98 -1.74
N LEU A 595 27.22 -17.15 -1.47
CA LEU A 595 26.63 -18.03 -2.50
C LEU A 595 25.44 -17.40 -3.21
N ASN A 596 24.67 -16.53 -2.54
CA ASN A 596 23.59 -15.80 -3.17
C ASN A 596 24.09 -14.86 -4.31
N GLY A 597 25.37 -14.46 -4.30
CA GLY A 597 26.04 -13.83 -5.44
C GLY A 597 25.59 -12.41 -5.82
N VAL A 598 24.62 -11.83 -5.10
CA VAL A 598 24.09 -10.49 -5.37
C VAL A 598 24.57 -9.52 -4.31
N ALA A 599 25.34 -8.50 -4.72
CA ALA A 599 25.81 -7.40 -3.86
C ALA A 599 26.41 -7.90 -2.52
N VAL A 600 27.21 -8.96 -2.59
CA VAL A 600 27.72 -9.72 -1.43
C VAL A 600 28.34 -8.80 -0.38
N GLU A 601 29.31 -7.98 -0.76
CA GLU A 601 30.00 -7.05 0.14
C GLU A 601 29.03 -6.08 0.84
N ALA A 602 28.08 -5.52 0.10
CA ALA A 602 27.08 -4.60 0.67
C ALA A 602 26.15 -5.31 1.66
N ASN A 603 25.78 -6.57 1.41
CA ASN A 603 24.95 -7.36 2.33
C ASN A 603 25.71 -7.76 3.59
N LEU A 604 27.00 -8.11 3.48
CA LEU A 604 27.85 -8.38 4.64
C LEU A 604 28.05 -7.12 5.50
N GLN A 605 28.27 -5.96 4.86
CA GLN A 605 28.34 -4.68 5.57
C GLN A 605 27.02 -4.33 6.25
N ALA A 606 25.88 -4.56 5.60
CA ALA A 606 24.55 -4.38 6.21
C ALA A 606 24.34 -5.28 7.43
N PHE A 607 24.73 -6.55 7.35
CA PHE A 607 24.69 -7.47 8.48
C PHE A 607 25.56 -6.96 9.65
N LEU A 608 26.78 -6.52 9.36
CA LEU A 608 27.70 -5.97 10.35
C LEU A 608 27.13 -4.73 11.04
N TRP A 609 26.47 -3.83 10.30
CA TRP A 609 25.79 -2.68 10.90
C TRP A 609 24.63 -3.10 11.81
N GLY A 610 23.89 -4.15 11.46
CA GLY A 610 22.91 -4.78 12.35
C GLY A 610 23.51 -5.24 13.67
N ARG A 611 24.67 -5.93 13.62
CA ARG A 611 25.42 -6.36 14.80
C ARG A 611 25.85 -5.17 15.66
N ARG A 612 26.46 -4.15 15.04
CA ARG A 612 26.92 -2.93 15.73
C ARG A 612 25.76 -2.17 16.39
N TYR A 613 24.60 -2.11 15.75
CA TYR A 613 23.41 -1.48 16.31
C TYR A 613 22.88 -2.24 17.54
N ALA A 614 23.01 -3.57 17.57
CA ALA A 614 22.57 -4.38 18.71
C ALA A 614 23.38 -4.15 20.00
N GLU A 615 24.65 -3.73 19.90
CA GLU A 615 25.54 -3.44 21.03
C GLU A 615 25.69 -1.94 21.32
N HIS A 616 25.67 -1.09 20.28
CA HIS A 616 25.98 0.33 20.36
C HIS A 616 25.00 1.22 19.59
N PRO A 617 23.68 1.17 19.89
CA PRO A 617 22.64 1.86 19.12
C PRO A 617 22.89 3.37 19.01
N ASP A 618 23.19 4.05 20.12
CA ASP A 618 23.41 5.51 20.14
C ASP A 618 24.56 5.96 19.23
N ARG A 619 25.64 5.17 19.19
CA ARG A 619 26.82 5.46 18.35
C ARG A 619 26.49 5.28 16.87
N VAL A 620 25.71 4.24 16.53
CA VAL A 620 25.28 4.01 15.15
C VAL A 620 24.31 5.10 14.68
N LEU A 621 23.33 5.48 15.52
CA LEU A 621 22.38 6.57 15.20
C LEU A 621 23.10 7.90 14.95
N LYS A 622 24.02 8.27 15.85
CA LYS A 622 24.84 9.48 15.70
C LYS A 622 25.66 9.47 14.41
N LEU A 623 26.23 8.33 14.05
CA LEU A 623 27.03 8.16 12.83
C LEU A 623 26.16 8.20 11.57
N ALA A 624 24.95 7.66 11.64
CA ALA A 624 23.95 7.74 10.58
C ALA A 624 23.35 9.15 10.42
N ALA A 625 23.70 10.10 11.30
CA ALA A 625 23.03 11.40 11.43
C ALA A 625 21.50 11.25 11.55
N LEU A 626 21.07 10.15 12.17
CA LEU A 626 19.69 9.92 12.55
C LEU A 626 19.56 10.33 14.01
N GLU A 627 18.68 11.27 14.29
CA GLU A 627 18.29 11.51 15.67
C GLU A 627 17.46 10.31 16.15
N PRO A 628 17.65 9.84 17.39
CA PRO A 628 16.70 8.90 17.96
C PRO A 628 15.30 9.49 17.80
N LYS A 629 14.27 8.65 17.54
CA LYS A 629 12.86 9.05 17.68
C LYS A 629 12.61 9.38 19.16
N GLN A 630 13.20 10.44 19.66
CA GLN A 630 12.71 11.12 20.84
C GLN A 630 11.37 11.74 20.41
N PRO A 631 10.35 11.78 21.28
CA PRO A 631 9.26 12.70 21.05
C PRO A 631 9.92 14.06 20.84
N GLU A 632 9.89 14.59 19.61
CA GLU A 632 10.30 15.96 19.35
C GLU A 632 9.65 16.76 20.47
N ALA A 633 10.45 17.42 21.33
CA ALA A 633 9.90 18.27 22.36
C ALA A 633 8.95 19.21 21.63
N GLU A 634 7.65 18.99 21.79
CA GLU A 634 6.69 19.64 20.91
C GLU A 634 6.91 21.12 21.06
N LYS A 635 7.23 21.80 19.95
CA LYS A 635 7.44 23.25 20.01
C LYS A 635 6.29 23.86 20.76
N SER A 636 6.62 24.65 21.78
CA SER A 636 5.64 25.34 22.61
C SER A 636 4.64 26.09 21.73
N LEU A 637 3.45 26.36 22.28
CA LEU A 637 2.44 27.12 21.56
C LEU A 637 2.98 28.48 21.09
N ASP A 638 3.88 29.10 21.87
CA ASP A 638 4.50 30.38 21.54
C ASP A 638 5.50 30.27 20.39
N GLU A 639 6.35 29.25 20.35
CA GLU A 639 7.25 29.01 19.21
C GLU A 639 6.48 28.76 17.92
N LEU A 640 5.36 28.04 18.02
CA LEU A 640 4.45 27.78 16.93
C LEU A 640 3.81 29.07 16.38
N VAL A 641 3.38 29.96 17.28
CA VAL A 641 2.79 31.26 16.92
C VAL A 641 3.85 32.18 16.31
N GLU A 642 5.04 32.24 16.90
CA GLU A 642 6.15 33.07 16.43
C GLU A 642 6.63 32.63 15.04
N TYR A 643 6.81 31.33 14.82
CA TYR A 643 7.16 30.80 13.50
C TYR A 643 6.18 31.26 12.43
N ARG A 644 4.87 31.17 12.70
CA ARG A 644 3.82 31.59 11.76
C ARG A 644 3.76 33.10 11.57
N TYR A 645 4.00 33.87 12.62
CA TYR A 645 4.13 35.31 12.54
C TYR A 645 5.26 35.70 11.57
N GLN A 646 6.45 35.11 11.71
CA GLN A 646 7.58 35.37 10.81
C GLN A 646 7.29 34.97 9.36
N GLN A 647 6.60 33.84 9.15
CA GLN A 647 6.15 33.43 7.82
C GLN A 647 5.17 34.45 7.20
N LEU A 648 4.25 35.04 7.99
CA LEU A 648 3.33 36.07 7.49
C LEU A 648 4.01 37.41 7.17
N VAL A 649 5.07 37.77 7.90
CA VAL A 649 5.94 38.91 7.56
C VAL A 649 6.59 38.68 6.18
N GLY A 650 7.13 37.48 5.97
CA GLY A 650 7.68 37.05 4.69
C GLY A 650 6.65 37.02 3.56
N TYR A 651 5.44 36.53 3.86
CA TYR A 651 4.31 36.43 2.95
C TYR A 651 3.84 37.80 2.46
N GLN A 652 3.57 38.74 3.36
CA GLN A 652 3.08 40.09 3.04
C GLN A 652 3.95 41.15 3.72
N ASN A 653 3.71 41.45 5.00
CA ASN A 653 4.39 42.46 5.80
C ASN A 653 4.04 42.33 7.30
N LYS A 654 4.64 43.17 8.13
CA LYS A 654 4.44 43.19 9.59
C LYS A 654 2.98 43.42 10.01
N ALA A 655 2.29 44.39 9.40
CA ALA A 655 0.89 44.69 9.72
C ALA A 655 -0.05 43.49 9.48
N TYR A 656 0.23 42.70 8.44
CA TYR A 656 -0.53 41.48 8.13
C TYR A 656 -0.28 40.38 9.17
N ALA A 657 0.95 40.26 9.67
CA ALA A 657 1.29 39.33 10.75
C ALA A 657 0.72 39.78 12.11
N GLU A 658 0.61 41.09 12.36
CA GLU A 658 -0.03 41.64 13.56
C GLU A 658 -1.53 41.34 13.60
N ARG A 659 -2.22 41.33 12.45
CA ARG A 659 -3.62 40.86 12.33
C ARG A 659 -3.79 39.42 12.81
N TYR A 660 -2.88 38.53 12.40
CA TYR A 660 -2.83 37.14 12.86
C TYR A 660 -2.66 37.05 14.37
N LEU A 661 -1.65 37.75 14.90
CA LEU A 661 -1.32 37.71 16.32
C LEU A 661 -2.46 38.25 17.20
N ALA A 662 -3.15 39.30 16.75
CA ALA A 662 -4.29 39.87 17.45
C ALA A 662 -5.44 38.85 17.63
N MET A 663 -5.78 38.09 16.59
CA MET A 663 -6.82 37.06 16.68
C MET A 663 -6.40 35.91 17.59
N VAL A 664 -5.16 35.40 17.43
CA VAL A 664 -4.64 34.31 18.27
C VAL A 664 -4.63 34.71 19.74
N ASN A 665 -4.16 35.92 20.07
CA ASN A 665 -4.14 36.42 21.44
C ASN A 665 -5.56 36.58 22.00
N ARG A 666 -6.53 37.00 21.19
CA ARG A 666 -7.93 37.11 21.63
C ARG A 666 -8.51 35.75 22.00
N VAL A 667 -8.28 34.73 21.17
CA VAL A 667 -8.71 33.35 21.46
C VAL A 667 -8.01 32.81 22.69
N ARG A 668 -6.69 33.04 22.82
CA ARG A 668 -5.90 32.67 23.98
C ARG A 668 -6.49 33.20 25.29
N GLN A 669 -6.83 34.48 25.32
CA GLN A 669 -7.43 35.09 26.53
C GLN A 669 -8.81 34.50 26.85
N ALA A 670 -9.63 34.22 25.84
CA ALA A 670 -10.95 33.62 26.05
C ALA A 670 -10.87 32.18 26.56
N GLU A 671 -9.94 31.37 26.03
CA GLU A 671 -9.74 29.97 26.44
C GLU A 671 -9.15 29.87 27.86
N ILE A 672 -8.21 30.76 28.21
CA ILE A 672 -7.66 30.85 29.58
C ILE A 672 -8.76 31.21 30.60
N SER A 673 -9.74 32.02 30.20
CA SER A 673 -10.83 32.48 31.09
C SER A 673 -11.89 31.41 31.39
N LEU A 674 -11.79 30.21 30.79
CA LEU A 674 -12.74 29.12 31.05
C LEU A 674 -12.43 28.39 32.37
N PRO A 675 -13.44 28.01 33.18
CA PRO A 675 -13.22 27.22 34.39
C PRO A 675 -12.62 25.84 34.06
N LYS A 676 -11.42 25.55 34.56
CA LYS A 676 -10.78 24.22 34.43
C LYS A 676 -11.26 23.28 35.53
N GLY A 677 -11.91 22.18 35.18
CA GLY A 677 -12.52 21.21 36.10
C GLY A 677 -11.54 20.27 36.83
N ASN A 678 -10.40 20.74 37.33
CA ASN A 678 -9.42 19.89 38.01
C ASN A 678 -9.34 20.21 39.53
N PRO A 679 -9.75 19.30 40.44
CA PRO A 679 -9.63 19.53 41.87
C PRO A 679 -8.15 19.37 42.30
N GLY A 680 -7.42 20.48 42.38
CA GLY A 680 -6.03 20.51 42.84
C GLY A 680 -5.13 21.58 42.23
N ALA A 681 -5.63 22.45 41.35
CA ALA A 681 -4.85 23.52 40.72
C ALA A 681 -5.22 24.89 41.33
N ASN A 682 -4.27 25.84 41.37
CA ASN A 682 -4.49 27.23 41.84
C ASN A 682 -5.58 27.94 40.99
N GLU A 683 -6.03 29.14 41.40
CA GLU A 683 -7.13 29.89 40.75
C GLU A 683 -6.99 30.07 39.21
N ASP A 684 -5.76 30.02 38.65
CA ASP A 684 -5.48 29.96 37.20
C ASP A 684 -4.76 28.68 36.72
N GLY A 685 -4.40 27.79 37.64
CA GLY A 685 -3.82 26.46 37.39
C GLY A 685 -2.49 26.36 36.63
N HIS A 686 -1.84 27.47 36.25
CA HIS A 686 -0.60 27.49 35.44
C HIS A 686 0.59 28.12 36.21
N PRO A 687 1.82 27.56 36.17
CA PRO A 687 2.96 28.16 36.84
C PRO A 687 3.34 29.53 36.23
N SER A 688 3.47 30.55 37.08
CA SER A 688 3.88 31.91 36.71
C SER A 688 5.18 31.89 35.89
N GLY A 689 5.09 32.33 34.63
CA GLY A 689 6.23 32.43 33.72
C GLY A 689 6.55 31.18 32.88
N ALA A 690 5.79 30.09 33.01
CA ALA A 690 5.94 28.93 32.13
C ALA A 690 5.14 29.11 30.82
N PRO A 691 5.68 28.74 29.64
CA PRO A 691 4.94 28.77 28.39
C PRO A 691 3.79 27.74 28.40
N TYR A 692 2.67 28.09 27.80
CA TYR A 692 1.55 27.15 27.64
C TYR A 692 1.92 26.04 26.65
N THR A 693 1.56 24.80 27.00
CA THR A 693 1.67 23.64 26.11
C THR A 693 0.53 23.62 25.11
N ARG A 694 0.67 22.79 24.08
CA ARG A 694 -0.37 22.61 23.03
C ARG A 694 -1.64 21.98 23.59
N ASP A 695 -1.49 21.00 24.48
CA ASP A 695 -2.60 20.29 25.11
C ASP A 695 -3.40 21.16 26.10
N GLU A 696 -2.82 22.26 26.58
CA GLU A 696 -3.48 23.17 27.52
C GLU A 696 -4.43 24.18 26.84
N LEU A 697 -4.16 24.54 25.58
CA LEU A 697 -4.87 25.59 24.83
C LEU A 697 -5.14 25.15 23.39
N VAL A 698 -5.88 24.05 23.26
CA VAL A 698 -6.16 23.36 22.00
C VAL A 698 -6.93 24.26 21.01
N LEU A 699 -7.88 25.09 21.48
CA LEU A 699 -8.60 26.02 20.61
C LEU A 699 -7.65 27.08 20.04
N THR A 700 -6.80 27.65 20.90
CA THR A 700 -5.77 28.63 20.49
C THR A 700 -4.81 28.03 19.48
N GLU A 701 -4.38 26.78 19.69
CA GLU A 701 -3.51 26.08 18.74
C GLU A 701 -4.19 25.88 17.38
N ASN A 702 -5.45 25.41 17.37
CA ASN A 702 -6.22 25.24 16.14
C ASN A 702 -6.35 26.57 15.38
N VAL A 703 -6.68 27.66 16.08
CA VAL A 703 -6.76 28.99 15.47
C VAL A 703 -5.39 29.43 14.94
N ALA A 704 -4.32 29.26 15.71
CA ALA A 704 -2.97 29.59 15.28
C ALA A 704 -2.58 28.84 13.98
N ARG A 705 -2.92 27.55 13.86
CA ARG A 705 -2.65 26.74 12.67
C ARG A 705 -3.48 27.18 11.47
N TYR A 706 -4.80 27.25 11.65
CA TYR A 706 -5.73 27.31 10.53
C TYR A 706 -6.07 28.71 10.08
N TYR A 707 -6.00 29.69 10.99
CA TYR A 707 -6.06 31.09 10.59
C TYR A 707 -4.81 31.48 9.78
N PHE A 708 -3.62 31.04 10.20
CA PHE A 708 -2.40 31.19 9.41
C PHE A 708 -2.56 30.58 8.01
N LYS A 709 -3.08 29.35 7.91
CA LYS A 709 -3.31 28.68 6.62
C LYS A 709 -4.23 29.50 5.70
N LEU A 710 -5.30 30.09 6.24
CA LEU A 710 -6.20 30.95 5.48
C LEU A 710 -5.55 32.28 5.09
N LEU A 711 -4.73 32.87 5.95
CA LEU A 711 -4.03 34.13 5.68
C LEU A 711 -2.90 33.97 4.65
N ALA A 712 -2.18 32.85 4.70
CA ALA A 712 -1.05 32.50 3.84
C ALA A 712 -1.48 31.57 2.69
N TYR A 713 -2.61 31.88 2.05
CA TYR A 713 -3.07 31.13 0.89
C TYR A 713 -2.07 31.24 -0.28
N LYS A 714 -1.91 30.14 -1.03
CA LYS A 714 -0.88 30.01 -2.06
C LYS A 714 -1.31 30.64 -3.39
N ASP A 715 -1.26 31.96 -3.41
CA ASP A 715 -1.41 32.75 -4.61
C ASP A 715 -0.15 32.78 -5.49
N GLU A 716 -0.24 33.44 -6.63
CA GLU A 716 0.83 33.52 -7.61
C GLU A 716 2.09 34.15 -7.02
N TYR A 717 1.95 35.12 -6.12
CA TYR A 717 3.05 35.79 -5.43
C TYR A 717 3.73 34.85 -4.42
N GLU A 718 2.94 34.11 -3.65
CA GLU A 718 3.46 33.19 -2.64
C GLU A 718 4.09 31.95 -3.25
N VAL A 719 3.46 31.35 -4.27
CA VAL A 719 4.07 30.25 -5.03
C VAL A 719 5.41 30.69 -5.61
N ALA A 720 5.47 31.91 -6.18
CA ALA A 720 6.73 32.46 -6.68
C ALA A 720 7.79 32.64 -5.58
N ARG A 721 7.40 33.14 -4.39
CA ARG A 721 8.29 33.26 -3.23
C ARG A 721 8.83 31.91 -2.79
N LEU A 722 7.97 30.90 -2.68
CA LEU A 722 8.35 29.53 -2.24
C LEU A 722 9.26 28.79 -3.24
N PHE A 723 9.26 29.17 -4.52
CA PHE A 723 10.26 28.67 -5.48
C PHE A 723 11.58 29.44 -5.43
N THR A 724 11.59 30.65 -4.87
CA THR A 724 12.73 31.58 -4.93
C THR A 724 13.34 31.91 -3.56
N SER A 725 12.84 31.28 -2.48
CA SER A 725 13.27 31.52 -1.09
C SER A 725 14.67 31.01 -0.76
N GLY A 726 15.24 30.11 -1.58
CA GLY A 726 16.50 29.41 -1.29
C GLY A 726 16.27 27.96 -0.87
N GLU A 727 15.23 27.71 -0.08
CA GLU A 727 14.87 26.37 0.43
C GLU A 727 14.63 25.36 -0.70
N PHE A 728 13.94 25.79 -1.77
CA PHE A 728 13.71 24.95 -2.94
C PHE A 728 15.02 24.55 -3.64
N GLN A 729 15.98 25.46 -3.76
CA GLN A 729 17.29 25.14 -4.35
C GLN A 729 18.09 24.20 -3.45
N GLN A 730 18.02 24.40 -2.13
CA GLN A 730 18.66 23.53 -1.15
C GLN A 730 18.10 22.11 -1.21
N ALA A 731 16.77 21.94 -1.18
CA ALA A 731 16.13 20.63 -1.26
C ALA A 731 16.46 19.90 -2.58
N LEU A 732 16.53 20.63 -3.71
CA LEU A 732 16.99 20.06 -4.97
C LEU A 732 18.46 19.63 -4.90
N ALA A 733 19.32 20.44 -4.28
CA ALA A 733 20.73 20.12 -4.12
C ALA A 733 20.92 18.90 -3.22
N GLU A 734 20.16 18.76 -2.13
CA GLU A 734 20.23 17.60 -1.24
C GLU A 734 19.87 16.29 -1.96
N GLN A 735 18.88 16.31 -2.86
CA GLN A 735 18.40 15.10 -3.53
C GLN A 735 19.08 14.79 -4.87
N PHE A 736 19.59 15.80 -5.58
CA PHE A 736 20.11 15.64 -6.94
C PHE A 736 21.51 16.22 -7.10
N GLU A 737 22.25 15.68 -8.06
CA GLU A 737 23.56 16.17 -8.49
C GLU A 737 23.58 16.35 -10.02
N GLY A 738 24.51 17.16 -10.52
CA GLY A 738 24.65 17.47 -11.94
C GLY A 738 24.04 18.81 -12.38
N LYS A 739 23.85 18.98 -13.69
CA LYS A 739 23.38 20.24 -14.30
C LYS A 739 21.86 20.22 -14.44
N LEU A 740 21.16 20.59 -13.37
CA LEU A 740 19.70 20.54 -13.31
C LEU A 740 19.04 21.49 -14.34
N ARG A 741 18.20 20.92 -15.21
CA ARG A 741 17.26 21.63 -16.08
C ARG A 741 15.85 21.45 -15.54
N LEU A 742 15.28 22.52 -15.01
CA LEU A 742 13.98 22.51 -14.34
C LEU A 742 12.85 22.80 -15.33
N ARG A 743 11.75 22.08 -15.18
CA ARG A 743 10.50 22.22 -15.94
C ARG A 743 9.33 22.31 -14.95
N PHE A 744 8.55 23.36 -15.05
CA PHE A 744 7.44 23.66 -14.12
C PHE A 744 6.10 23.26 -14.75
N HIS A 745 5.18 22.72 -13.94
CA HIS A 745 3.88 22.26 -14.40
C HIS A 745 2.78 23.16 -13.85
N LEU A 746 2.33 24.13 -14.63
CA LEU A 746 1.44 25.22 -14.18
C LEU A 746 0.21 25.34 -15.08
N ALA A 747 -0.88 25.85 -14.53
CA ALA A 747 -2.09 26.22 -15.29
C ALA A 747 -2.42 27.70 -15.02
N PRO A 748 -1.74 28.67 -15.67
CA PRO A 748 -2.01 30.09 -15.44
C PRO A 748 -3.47 30.41 -15.81
N PRO A 749 -4.30 30.92 -14.87
CA PRO A 749 -5.75 31.01 -15.07
C PRO A 749 -6.18 31.80 -16.31
N LEU A 750 -5.41 32.80 -16.72
CA LEU A 750 -5.70 33.66 -17.88
C LEU A 750 -5.30 33.03 -19.23
N LEU A 751 -4.46 31.99 -19.24
CA LEU A 751 -3.86 31.42 -20.45
C LEU A 751 -4.10 29.91 -20.60
N ALA A 752 -4.55 29.24 -19.54
CA ALA A 752 -4.73 27.80 -19.52
C ALA A 752 -5.97 27.39 -20.33
N ARG A 753 -5.80 26.33 -21.13
CA ARG A 753 -6.92 25.70 -21.86
C ARG A 753 -7.79 24.92 -20.88
N ARG A 754 -9.06 24.74 -21.24
CA ARG A 754 -9.98 23.86 -20.53
C ARG A 754 -10.08 22.52 -21.25
N ASP A 755 -10.18 21.48 -20.44
CA ASP A 755 -10.49 20.13 -20.89
C ASP A 755 -11.94 20.08 -21.40
N PRO A 756 -12.19 19.51 -22.60
CA PRO A 756 -13.52 19.53 -23.20
C PRO A 756 -14.52 18.62 -22.49
N ASP A 757 -14.06 17.55 -21.85
CA ASP A 757 -14.91 16.57 -21.16
C ASP A 757 -15.29 17.06 -19.75
N THR A 758 -14.34 17.67 -19.04
CA THR A 758 -14.49 18.02 -17.62
C THR A 758 -14.67 19.53 -17.38
N GLY A 759 -14.35 20.37 -18.36
CA GLY A 759 -14.35 21.84 -18.24
C GLY A 759 -13.22 22.40 -17.36
N GLN A 760 -12.34 21.54 -16.83
CA GLN A 760 -11.27 21.89 -15.89
C GLN A 760 -10.04 22.46 -16.61
N LEU A 761 -9.24 23.28 -15.92
CA LEU A 761 -8.00 23.81 -16.49
C LEU A 761 -6.93 22.72 -16.66
N ILE A 762 -6.24 22.74 -17.80
CA ILE A 762 -5.15 21.81 -18.10
C ILE A 762 -3.79 22.45 -17.78
N LYS A 763 -2.94 21.71 -17.06
CA LYS A 763 -1.56 22.13 -16.78
C LYS A 763 -0.68 22.03 -18.03
N ARG A 764 0.28 22.94 -18.14
CA ARG A 764 1.28 23.00 -19.21
C ARG A 764 2.69 23.03 -18.62
N GLU A 765 3.63 22.51 -19.39
CA GLU A 765 5.05 22.49 -19.04
C GLU A 765 5.71 23.83 -19.44
N PHE A 766 6.42 24.46 -18.51
CA PHE A 766 7.19 25.68 -18.69
C PHE A 766 8.68 25.44 -18.43
N GLY A 767 9.55 26.07 -19.21
CA GLY A 767 10.99 25.92 -19.08
C GLY A 767 11.60 26.64 -17.87
N SER A 768 12.92 26.49 -17.70
CA SER A 768 13.66 27.06 -16.57
C SER A 768 13.63 28.59 -16.50
N TRP A 769 13.30 29.28 -17.60
CA TRP A 769 13.06 30.73 -17.64
C TRP A 769 11.96 31.19 -16.68
N MET A 770 11.03 30.30 -16.31
CA MET A 770 9.97 30.59 -15.34
C MET A 770 10.54 30.99 -13.96
N MET A 771 11.75 30.54 -13.60
CA MET A 771 12.42 30.99 -12.37
C MET A 771 12.66 32.50 -12.34
N SER A 772 12.97 33.12 -13.48
CA SER A 772 13.13 34.57 -13.58
C SER A 772 11.79 35.29 -13.38
N VAL A 773 10.71 34.72 -13.91
CA VAL A 773 9.34 35.23 -13.69
C VAL A 773 8.95 35.11 -12.23
N PHE A 774 9.24 33.99 -11.58
CA PHE A 774 8.98 33.84 -10.14
C PHE A 774 9.78 34.86 -9.32
N LYS A 775 11.06 35.09 -9.63
CA LYS A 775 11.87 36.11 -8.92
C LYS A 775 11.27 37.51 -9.04
N LEU A 776 10.74 37.87 -10.21
CA LEU A 776 10.06 39.15 -10.40
C LEU A 776 8.73 39.19 -9.66
N THR A 777 7.90 38.16 -9.84
CA THR A 777 6.56 38.05 -9.26
C THR A 777 6.63 38.10 -7.73
N ALA A 778 7.56 37.37 -7.11
CA ALA A 778 7.75 37.38 -5.65
C ALA A 778 8.03 38.78 -5.08
N LYS A 779 8.73 39.66 -5.84
CA LYS A 779 8.99 41.05 -5.43
C LYS A 779 7.76 41.96 -5.57
N LEU A 780 6.79 41.57 -6.40
CA LEU A 780 5.55 42.31 -6.63
C LEU A 780 4.45 41.97 -5.61
N LYS A 781 4.75 41.25 -4.53
CA LYS A 781 3.79 40.90 -3.47
C LYS A 781 3.06 42.11 -2.86
N PHE A 782 3.64 43.31 -2.93
CA PHE A 782 3.00 44.53 -2.44
C PHE A 782 1.75 44.93 -3.25
N LEU A 783 1.58 44.39 -4.47
CA LEU A 783 0.38 44.59 -5.27
C LEU A 783 -0.81 43.77 -4.78
N ARG A 784 -0.58 42.71 -3.99
CA ARG A 784 -1.63 41.80 -3.49
C ARG A 784 -2.74 42.57 -2.79
N GLY A 785 -3.98 42.33 -3.22
CA GLY A 785 -5.17 42.98 -2.65
C GLY A 785 -5.37 44.45 -3.04
N THR A 786 -4.50 45.04 -3.86
CA THR A 786 -4.67 46.41 -4.40
C THR A 786 -5.47 46.39 -5.71
N ALA A 787 -5.88 47.55 -6.21
CA ALA A 787 -6.56 47.67 -7.51
C ALA A 787 -5.70 47.16 -8.69
N PHE A 788 -4.38 47.12 -8.53
CA PHE A 788 -3.39 46.64 -9.50
C PHE A 788 -3.12 45.15 -9.40
N ASP A 789 -3.76 44.44 -8.47
CA ASP A 789 -3.71 42.98 -8.37
C ASP A 789 -4.53 42.34 -9.51
N ILE A 790 -3.87 42.02 -10.62
CA ILE A 790 -4.53 41.37 -11.77
C ILE A 790 -4.98 39.95 -11.44
N PHE A 791 -4.25 39.24 -10.56
CA PHE A 791 -4.55 37.86 -10.19
C PHE A 791 -5.71 37.81 -9.19
N GLY A 792 -5.77 38.79 -8.30
CA GLY A 792 -6.79 38.97 -7.28
C GLY A 792 -8.22 39.12 -7.81
N ARG A 793 -8.42 39.32 -9.12
CA ARG A 793 -9.76 39.45 -9.73
C ARG A 793 -10.43 38.12 -10.06
N THR A 794 -9.67 37.01 -10.04
CA THR A 794 -10.20 35.66 -10.29
C THR A 794 -11.20 35.22 -9.21
N ALA A 795 -12.09 34.29 -9.56
CA ALA A 795 -13.07 33.75 -8.61
C ALA A 795 -12.40 33.06 -7.41
N GLU A 796 -11.32 32.30 -7.66
CA GLU A 796 -10.53 31.60 -6.64
C GLU A 796 -9.98 32.58 -5.59
N ARG A 797 -9.34 33.68 -6.02
CA ARG A 797 -8.78 34.68 -5.09
C ARG A 797 -9.85 35.46 -4.33
N LYS A 798 -11.05 35.64 -4.91
CA LYS A 798 -12.19 36.23 -4.19
C LYS A 798 -12.68 35.30 -3.09
N ILE A 799 -12.81 34.01 -3.38
CA ILE A 799 -13.20 32.99 -2.39
C ILE A 799 -12.19 32.93 -1.25
N GLU A 800 -10.89 32.91 -1.53
CA GLU A 800 -9.86 32.86 -0.48
C GLU A 800 -9.91 34.08 0.46
N ARG A 801 -10.13 35.28 -0.08
CA ARG A 801 -10.31 36.49 0.77
C ARG A 801 -11.60 36.44 1.56
N GLN A 802 -12.67 35.91 0.99
CA GLN A 802 -13.93 35.72 1.69
C GLN A 802 -13.78 34.72 2.85
N LEU A 803 -13.07 33.61 2.63
CA LEU A 803 -12.81 32.60 3.67
C LEU A 803 -12.08 33.19 4.89
N ILE A 804 -11.17 34.15 4.68
CA ILE A 804 -10.53 34.86 5.80
C ILE A 804 -11.56 35.63 6.62
N ALA A 805 -12.41 36.42 5.95
CA ALA A 805 -13.44 37.23 6.61
C ALA A 805 -14.49 36.35 7.32
N ASP A 806 -14.94 35.29 6.64
CA ASP A 806 -15.90 34.32 7.19
C ASP A 806 -15.33 33.64 8.43
N TYR A 807 -14.06 33.22 8.39
CA TYR A 807 -13.39 32.58 9.52
C TYR A 807 -13.25 33.54 10.71
N GLU A 808 -12.88 34.80 10.49
CA GLU A 808 -12.81 35.81 11.55
C GLU A 808 -14.17 36.03 12.20
N GLN A 809 -15.23 36.13 11.39
CA GLN A 809 -16.59 36.26 11.89
C GLN A 809 -17.00 35.02 12.69
N GLN A 810 -16.69 33.82 12.20
CA GLN A 810 -16.97 32.56 12.89
C GLN A 810 -16.26 32.51 14.24
N ILE A 811 -14.94 32.76 14.30
CA ILE A 811 -14.21 32.77 15.56
C ILE A 811 -14.78 33.81 16.52
N ASN A 812 -15.10 35.02 16.06
CA ASN A 812 -15.71 36.04 16.91
C ASN A 812 -17.08 35.60 17.46
N HIS A 813 -17.88 34.87 16.67
CA HIS A 813 -19.14 34.28 17.12
C HIS A 813 -18.93 33.19 18.17
N LEU A 814 -18.00 32.26 17.92
CA LEU A 814 -17.64 31.21 18.89
C LEU A 814 -17.20 31.80 20.23
N LEU A 815 -16.37 32.85 20.20
CA LEU A 815 -15.87 33.52 21.39
C LEU A 815 -16.96 34.27 22.17
N ALA A 816 -18.07 34.68 21.53
CA ALA A 816 -19.13 35.44 22.19
C ALA A 816 -19.95 34.59 23.18
N SER A 817 -20.01 33.28 22.97
CA SER A 817 -20.75 32.32 23.80
C SER A 817 -19.91 31.09 24.14
N LEU A 818 -18.59 31.25 24.26
CA LEU A 818 -17.69 30.15 24.59
C LEU A 818 -17.87 29.73 26.05
N THR A 819 -18.11 28.44 26.26
CA THR A 819 -18.25 27.80 27.57
C THR A 819 -17.51 26.47 27.55
N THR A 820 -17.25 25.87 28.72
CA THR A 820 -16.50 24.61 28.84
C THR A 820 -17.16 23.45 28.07
N ASP A 821 -18.50 23.40 28.03
CA ASP A 821 -19.29 22.41 27.28
C ASP A 821 -19.24 22.61 25.76
N LYS A 822 -19.07 23.86 25.29
CA LYS A 822 -18.98 24.20 23.87
C LYS A 822 -17.55 24.21 23.31
N LEU A 823 -16.54 24.07 24.18
CA LEU A 823 -15.13 24.13 23.79
C LEU A 823 -14.74 23.06 22.76
N SER A 824 -15.19 21.82 22.92
CA SER A 824 -14.90 20.72 21.99
C SER A 824 -15.43 21.01 20.57
N LEU A 825 -16.64 21.55 20.49
CA LEU A 825 -17.26 21.93 19.23
C LEU A 825 -16.60 23.18 18.61
N ALA A 826 -16.20 24.15 19.43
CA ALA A 826 -15.42 25.31 18.97
C ALA A 826 -14.06 24.89 18.39
N ILE A 827 -13.38 23.93 19.03
CA ILE A 827 -12.13 23.33 18.53
C ILE A 827 -12.36 22.68 17.17
N GLU A 828 -13.43 21.87 17.02
CA GLU A 828 -13.75 21.23 15.75
C GLU A 828 -14.00 22.25 14.64
N ILE A 829 -14.82 23.29 14.91
CA ILE A 829 -15.14 24.34 13.95
C ILE A 829 -13.89 25.13 13.54
N ALA A 830 -13.07 25.55 14.52
CA ALA A 830 -11.81 26.25 14.26
C ALA A 830 -10.81 25.37 13.48
N GLY A 831 -10.91 24.05 13.63
CA GLY A 831 -10.13 23.04 12.93
C GLY A 831 -10.47 22.87 11.44
N LEU A 832 -11.69 23.21 11.01
CA LEU A 832 -12.19 22.87 9.66
C LEU A 832 -11.37 23.40 8.48
N PRO A 833 -10.72 24.58 8.51
CA PRO A 833 -9.89 25.01 7.38
C PRO A 833 -8.71 24.08 7.06
N HIS A 834 -8.36 23.16 7.96
CA HIS A 834 -7.44 22.05 7.72
C HIS A 834 -7.72 21.31 6.40
N PHE A 835 -9.00 21.08 6.10
CA PHE A 835 -9.46 20.30 4.96
C PHE A 835 -9.54 21.12 3.66
N ILE A 836 -9.36 22.44 3.73
CA ILE A 836 -9.29 23.32 2.55
C ILE A 836 -7.89 23.21 1.93
N ARG A 837 -7.68 22.17 1.13
CA ARG A 837 -6.39 21.84 0.48
C ARG A 837 -6.51 21.83 -1.04
N GLY A 838 -5.39 22.01 -1.72
CA GLY A 838 -5.29 21.88 -3.17
C GLY A 838 -5.35 23.22 -3.90
N PHE A 839 -5.56 23.16 -5.21
CA PHE A 839 -5.55 24.30 -6.12
C PHE A 839 -6.70 24.20 -7.12
N GLY A 840 -7.19 25.33 -7.64
CA GLY A 840 -8.27 25.38 -8.62
C GLY A 840 -9.46 24.50 -8.25
N HIS A 841 -9.90 23.65 -9.17
CA HIS A 841 -11.08 22.80 -8.98
C HIS A 841 -10.99 21.85 -7.78
N VAL A 842 -9.78 21.41 -7.40
CA VAL A 842 -9.57 20.56 -6.21
C VAL A 842 -9.85 21.35 -4.94
N LYS A 843 -9.37 22.60 -4.88
CA LYS A 843 -9.64 23.50 -3.75
C LYS A 843 -11.11 23.87 -3.69
N ASP A 844 -11.71 24.21 -4.83
CA ASP A 844 -13.13 24.57 -4.93
C ASP A 844 -14.04 23.45 -4.40
N ALA A 845 -13.74 22.19 -4.73
CA ALA A 845 -14.46 21.04 -4.19
C ALA A 845 -14.32 20.94 -2.67
N ASN A 846 -13.10 21.06 -2.15
CA ASN A 846 -12.84 20.99 -0.71
C ASN A 846 -13.48 22.15 0.06
N VAL A 847 -13.48 23.37 -0.49
CA VAL A 847 -14.15 24.54 0.10
C VAL A 847 -15.65 24.26 0.26
N LYS A 848 -16.31 23.73 -0.78
CA LYS A 848 -17.74 23.41 -0.74
C LYS A 848 -18.05 22.37 0.34
N THR A 849 -17.25 21.30 0.42
CA THR A 849 -17.41 20.26 1.44
C THR A 849 -17.25 20.85 2.85
N VAL A 850 -16.21 21.67 3.06
CA VAL A 850 -15.97 22.31 4.36
C VAL A 850 -17.08 23.29 4.73
N GLN A 851 -17.55 24.12 3.82
CA GLN A 851 -18.64 25.07 4.08
C GLN A 851 -19.93 24.37 4.54
N ARG A 852 -20.26 23.21 3.95
CA ARG A 852 -21.41 22.39 4.41
C ARG A 852 -21.22 21.91 5.86
N ARG A 853 -20.02 21.47 6.22
CA ARG A 853 -19.72 21.05 7.60
C ARG A 853 -19.74 22.23 8.57
N VAL A 854 -19.13 23.36 8.21
CA VAL A 854 -19.18 24.60 9.01
C VAL A 854 -20.63 24.95 9.31
N TYR A 855 -21.50 24.95 8.30
CA TYR A 855 -22.94 25.25 8.49
C TYR A 855 -23.61 24.27 9.47
N SER A 856 -23.36 22.97 9.34
CA SER A 856 -23.91 21.94 10.24
C SER A 856 -23.41 22.10 11.68
N LEU A 857 -22.11 22.35 11.88
CA LEU A 857 -21.53 22.49 13.23
C LEU A 857 -21.88 23.82 13.89
N MET A 858 -21.92 24.92 13.15
CA MET A 858 -22.35 26.23 13.67
C MET A 858 -23.78 26.16 14.21
N LYS A 859 -24.69 25.52 13.47
CA LYS A 859 -26.06 25.29 13.98
C LYS A 859 -26.11 24.45 15.25
N LYS A 860 -25.28 23.40 15.35
CA LYS A 860 -25.16 22.62 16.59
C LYS A 860 -24.60 23.47 17.74
N PHE A 861 -23.68 24.38 17.44
CA PHE A 861 -23.09 25.29 18.42
C PHE A 861 -24.12 26.30 18.94
N ASP A 862 -25.05 26.69 18.07
CA ASP A 862 -26.20 27.55 18.37
C ASP A 862 -27.40 26.76 18.95
N ASP A 863 -27.23 25.48 19.32
CA ASP A 863 -28.23 24.58 19.91
C ASP A 863 -29.48 24.33 19.01
N GLU A 864 -29.32 24.46 17.69
CA GLU A 864 -30.33 24.09 16.69
C GLU A 864 -30.23 22.59 16.31
N GLN A 865 -31.37 21.88 16.17
CA GLN A 865 -31.36 20.46 15.77
C GLN A 865 -30.85 20.28 14.32
N VAL A 866 -29.77 19.51 14.11
CA VAL A 866 -29.24 19.18 12.76
C VAL A 866 -28.74 17.73 12.65
N ALA A 867 -29.01 17.10 11.51
CA ALA A 867 -28.43 15.82 11.09
C ALA A 867 -26.89 15.90 10.92
N ALA A 868 -26.17 14.84 11.28
CA ALA A 868 -24.71 14.79 11.17
C ALA A 868 -24.25 14.56 9.71
N VAL A 869 -23.32 15.38 9.21
CA VAL A 869 -22.72 15.26 7.85
C VAL A 869 -21.27 14.77 7.96
N ASN A 870 -20.93 13.61 7.37
CA ASN A 870 -19.56 13.07 7.37
C ASN A 870 -18.72 13.69 6.24
N ILE A 871 -17.52 14.22 6.57
CA ILE A 871 -16.64 14.95 5.65
C ILE A 871 -15.85 14.00 4.72
N HIS A 872 -15.69 12.73 5.11
CA HIS A 872 -14.80 11.77 4.44
C HIS A 872 -15.48 10.85 3.42
N GLN A 873 -16.77 11.02 3.16
CA GLN A 873 -17.47 10.27 2.12
C GLN A 873 -17.97 11.24 1.03
N PRO A 874 -17.67 10.99 -0.25
CA PRO A 874 -18.41 11.66 -1.32
C PRO A 874 -19.88 11.23 -1.24
N GLU A 875 -20.79 12.20 -1.22
CA GLU A 875 -22.22 11.91 -1.38
C GLU A 875 -22.41 11.21 -2.73
N ILE A 876 -22.90 9.97 -2.69
CA ILE A 876 -23.61 9.39 -3.82
C ILE A 876 -24.86 10.25 -3.97
N VAL A 877 -24.84 11.14 -4.96
CA VAL A 877 -26.01 11.92 -5.35
C VAL A 877 -27.05 10.93 -5.89
N HIS A 878 -27.92 10.44 -5.01
CA HIS A 878 -29.20 9.91 -5.43
C HIS A 878 -30.10 11.12 -5.71
N GLU A 879 -29.99 11.65 -6.94
CA GLU A 879 -31.04 12.50 -7.49
C GLU A 879 -32.28 11.61 -7.71
N HIS A 880 -33.34 11.90 -6.96
CA HIS A 880 -34.70 11.42 -7.22
C HIS A 880 -35.36 12.26 -8.31
#